data_AF-A0A2R2MIB4-F1
#
_entry.id   AF-A0A2R2MIB4-F1
#
_cell.length_a   1.000
_cell.length_b   1.000
_cell.length_c   1.000
_cell.angle_alpha   90.00
_cell.angle_beta   90.00
_cell.angle_gamma   90.00
#
_symmetry.space_group_name_H-M   'P 1'
#
loop_
_entity.id
_entity.type
_entity.pdbx_description
1 polymer ?
#
loop_
_entity_poly.entity_id
_entity_poly.type
_entity_poly.pdbx_seq_one_letter_code
_entity_poly.pdbx_strand_id
1 'polypeptide(L)'
;MACVYSVWVLCAVLLVWYVSAQNTQNAQLDTNYVGTVFKGKSHTYAFNVFLNETNAVRIHVEANATASSKTPVLFVEKQQSSILSWQLPLILEHTYNYYTVSRTLCNENQGKVIPDNATVTKEDIEVSVSSFSEQAIYYKLNASRVADFFFITGKVYQLEVSPSTPIYFQYVFPENVDKVLVRASSEDDLCMVLSIQELHCPVFDLDRNVEFTGEYQTMTKKAAISVQKSVFGKAVYIVLVVKPRDYECLGTEKVAPPGKEGRWKSVTVTVEHSLTVTDYYVAIGTAVAFFGFFYLVAVIISFVHYYLYPNKKDEQEGLTAERVNPECLPLYDDPNIPITEGAPDKTYGTQGDVIAQPAANFTAPQSASRERAPASGTGSSAAAHYDSDSSLDEADIDMLADAELEKDVFRTKPFLYVADLSRKGRKVLRQKFKLYQWNLITIAIFYGLPVIQLVITYQTVLHVTGNQDLCYYNFLCSHPLGVLSSFNNVFSNIGYIMLGLLFLGLTWRRDYLHKKAVERNDIYEREYGIPQHFGLFYAMGLALAMEGFMSGCYHVCPSYTNFQFDTSFMYVIAVLCMLKIYQSRHPDISATAYSSYFCLAFVIFIAVIGVVYGSLLFWIVLTVVHMLACMVFTVEIYYMGRWKMAANLGVFKRIWNVVIIDRLKCVRPMYVDRAVLLVIGNLCNWALAFYGVIERPKDFASYLLAIFIINLLLYTAFYIAMKIRHKEKIMLIPCCFILLAGITWGFALWFFMARLTSWELTPAQSREGNQPCMLLQFYDQHDVWHFLSATALFLSFMILLTLDDDLVRTPRDKIPVF
;
A
#
# COMPACT_ATOMS: atom_id res chain seq x y z
N MET A 1 -41.80 -85.90 -8.50
CA MET A 1 -41.83 -84.54 -9.10
C MET A 1 -40.94 -83.53 -8.39
N ALA A 2 -40.70 -83.61 -7.08
CA ALA A 2 -39.81 -82.68 -6.36
C ALA A 2 -38.32 -82.72 -6.82
N CYS A 3 -37.79 -83.91 -7.17
CA CYS A 3 -36.37 -84.05 -7.55
C CYS A 3 -36.01 -83.37 -8.88
N VAL A 4 -36.97 -83.27 -9.82
CA VAL A 4 -36.74 -82.62 -11.13
C VAL A 4 -36.70 -81.10 -10.97
N TYR A 5 -37.56 -80.52 -10.13
CA TYR A 5 -37.54 -79.08 -9.83
C TYR A 5 -36.24 -78.64 -9.15
N SER A 6 -35.69 -79.45 -8.24
CA SER A 6 -34.41 -79.15 -7.58
C SER A 6 -33.23 -79.10 -8.55
N VAL A 7 -33.20 -79.99 -9.54
CA VAL A 7 -32.13 -80.02 -10.57
C VAL A 7 -32.25 -78.84 -11.53
N TRP A 8 -33.46 -78.44 -11.92
CA TRP A 8 -33.66 -77.25 -12.77
C TRP A 8 -33.31 -75.95 -12.04
N VAL A 9 -33.60 -75.84 -10.74
CA VAL A 9 -33.19 -74.68 -9.91
C VAL A 9 -31.68 -74.66 -9.73
N LEU A 10 -31.03 -75.81 -9.47
CA LEU A 10 -29.57 -75.90 -9.39
C LEU A 10 -28.91 -75.56 -10.73
N CYS A 11 -29.42 -76.07 -11.85
CA CYS A 11 -28.93 -75.72 -13.18
C CYS A 11 -29.15 -74.25 -13.51
N ALA A 12 -30.29 -73.65 -13.13
CA ALA A 12 -30.53 -72.23 -13.33
C ALA A 12 -29.62 -71.35 -12.44
N VAL A 13 -29.39 -71.73 -11.18
CA VAL A 13 -28.45 -71.04 -10.29
C VAL A 13 -27.01 -71.20 -10.78
N LEU A 14 -26.63 -72.39 -11.26
CA LEU A 14 -25.32 -72.62 -11.88
C LEU A 14 -25.18 -71.89 -13.21
N LEU A 15 -26.25 -71.76 -14.02
CA LEU A 15 -26.23 -70.95 -15.24
C LEU A 15 -26.12 -69.46 -14.92
N VAL A 16 -26.84 -68.96 -13.90
CA VAL A 16 -26.75 -67.57 -13.45
C VAL A 16 -25.36 -67.28 -12.87
N TRP A 17 -24.78 -68.21 -12.11
CA TRP A 17 -23.39 -68.14 -11.67
C TRP A 17 -22.41 -68.19 -12.84
N TYR A 18 -22.63 -69.05 -13.83
CA TYR A 18 -21.77 -69.18 -15.02
C TYR A 18 -21.85 -67.96 -15.93
N VAL A 19 -23.02 -67.34 -16.06
CA VAL A 19 -23.25 -66.10 -16.84
C VAL A 19 -22.71 -64.88 -16.10
N SER A 20 -22.83 -64.79 -14.77
CA SER A 20 -22.16 -63.74 -13.97
C SER A 20 -20.64 -63.88 -13.94
N ALA A 21 -20.10 -65.10 -14.02
CA ALA A 21 -18.66 -65.36 -14.02
C ALA A 21 -17.97 -65.09 -15.38
N GLN A 22 -18.73 -64.85 -16.46
CA GLN A 22 -18.20 -64.90 -17.83
C GLN A 22 -17.52 -63.63 -18.36
N ASN A 23 -17.41 -62.55 -17.58
CA ASN A 23 -16.90 -61.28 -18.12
C ASN A 23 -15.79 -60.59 -17.31
N THR A 24 -15.28 -61.24 -16.27
CA THR A 24 -14.15 -60.73 -15.46
C THR A 24 -12.85 -61.42 -15.88
N GLN A 25 -11.94 -60.65 -16.46
CA GLN A 25 -10.60 -61.08 -16.85
C GLN A 25 -9.58 -60.68 -15.77
N ASN A 26 -8.78 -61.63 -15.29
CA ASN A 26 -7.62 -61.32 -14.45
C ASN A 26 -6.58 -60.55 -15.28
N ALA A 27 -6.23 -59.35 -14.82
CA ALA A 27 -5.36 -58.42 -15.50
C ALA A 27 -4.11 -58.13 -14.67
N GLN A 28 -2.99 -57.94 -15.37
CA GLN A 28 -1.71 -57.48 -14.86
C GLN A 28 -1.50 -55.99 -15.14
N LEU A 29 -0.78 -55.32 -14.24
CA LEU A 29 -0.32 -53.94 -14.43
C LEU A 29 0.66 -53.82 -15.61
N ASP A 30 0.84 -52.59 -16.09
CA ASP A 30 1.74 -52.20 -17.18
C ASP A 30 1.47 -52.95 -18.51
N THR A 31 0.25 -53.47 -18.67
CA THR A 31 -0.20 -54.23 -19.84
C THR A 31 -1.34 -53.48 -20.55
N ASN A 32 -1.25 -53.36 -21.87
CA ASN A 32 -2.30 -52.75 -22.68
C ASN A 32 -3.39 -53.76 -23.02
N TYR A 33 -4.60 -53.55 -22.51
CA TYR A 33 -5.80 -54.29 -22.87
C TYR A 33 -6.56 -53.53 -23.94
N VAL A 34 -6.95 -54.23 -24.99
CA VAL A 34 -7.65 -53.65 -26.13
C VAL A 34 -8.92 -54.46 -26.37
N GLY A 35 -10.03 -53.78 -26.64
CA GLY A 35 -11.31 -54.45 -26.86
C GLY A 35 -12.34 -53.59 -27.58
N THR A 36 -13.54 -54.15 -27.73
CA THR A 36 -14.70 -53.46 -28.32
C THR A 36 -15.92 -53.61 -27.42
N VAL A 37 -16.59 -52.50 -27.12
CA VAL A 37 -17.85 -52.48 -26.34
C VAL A 37 -19.01 -51.94 -27.17
N PHE A 38 -20.21 -52.43 -26.87
CA PHE A 38 -21.48 -51.99 -27.44
C PHE A 38 -22.60 -52.46 -26.51
N LYS A 39 -23.85 -52.07 -26.81
CA LYS A 39 -25.02 -52.45 -26.03
C LYS A 39 -25.14 -53.97 -25.91
N GLY A 40 -25.03 -54.48 -24.69
CA GLY A 40 -25.07 -55.92 -24.40
C GLY A 40 -23.70 -56.61 -24.31
N LYS A 41 -22.59 -55.91 -24.59
CA LYS A 41 -21.22 -56.40 -24.40
C LYS A 41 -20.39 -55.41 -23.56
N SER A 42 -20.09 -55.81 -22.33
CA SER A 42 -19.16 -55.14 -21.42
C SER A 42 -17.89 -55.99 -21.22
N HIS A 43 -16.87 -55.40 -20.60
CA HIS A 43 -15.67 -56.11 -20.16
C HIS A 43 -15.32 -55.66 -18.75
N THR A 44 -14.86 -56.57 -17.89
CA THR A 44 -14.40 -56.26 -16.54
C THR A 44 -12.99 -56.81 -16.36
N TYR A 45 -12.08 -55.97 -15.86
CA TYR A 45 -10.68 -56.33 -15.62
C TYR A 45 -10.39 -56.26 -14.12
N ALA A 46 -9.94 -57.37 -13.54
CA ALA A 46 -9.59 -57.46 -12.12
C ALA A 46 -8.06 -57.44 -11.95
N PHE A 47 -7.54 -56.42 -11.28
CA PHE A 47 -6.13 -56.25 -10.96
C PHE A 47 -5.89 -56.56 -9.48
N ASN A 48 -4.92 -57.45 -9.21
CA ASN A 48 -4.45 -57.71 -7.85
C ASN A 48 -3.16 -56.93 -7.63
N VAL A 49 -3.18 -55.90 -6.79
CA VAL A 49 -2.06 -54.98 -6.59
C VAL A 49 -1.50 -55.11 -5.17
N PHE A 50 -0.18 -55.17 -5.07
CA PHE A 50 0.54 -55.19 -3.78
C PHE A 50 1.23 -53.86 -3.54
N LEU A 51 0.78 -53.13 -2.52
CA LEU A 51 1.18 -51.74 -2.31
C LEU A 51 2.65 -51.56 -1.90
N ASN A 52 3.28 -52.59 -1.31
CA ASN A 52 4.72 -52.56 -1.02
C ASN A 52 5.60 -52.48 -2.29
N GLU A 53 5.07 -52.91 -3.44
CA GLU A 53 5.76 -52.84 -4.73
C GLU A 53 5.31 -51.61 -5.55
N THR A 54 4.21 -50.96 -5.17
CA THR A 54 3.54 -49.93 -5.96
C THR A 54 3.02 -48.79 -5.10
N ASN A 55 3.62 -47.61 -5.24
CA ASN A 55 3.23 -46.44 -4.45
C ASN A 55 1.96 -45.75 -4.95
N ALA A 56 1.60 -45.91 -6.23
CA ALA A 56 0.29 -45.50 -6.77
C ALA A 56 0.02 -46.20 -8.10
N VAL A 57 -1.25 -46.34 -8.45
CA VAL A 57 -1.71 -46.90 -9.74
C VAL A 57 -2.33 -45.79 -10.56
N ARG A 58 -1.97 -45.72 -11.85
CA ARG A 58 -2.56 -44.78 -12.81
C ARG A 58 -3.25 -45.56 -13.92
N ILE A 59 -4.55 -45.31 -14.09
CA ILE A 59 -5.34 -45.88 -15.17
C ILE A 59 -5.30 -44.92 -16.35
N HIS A 60 -4.85 -45.43 -17.49
CA HIS A 60 -4.86 -44.76 -18.78
C HIS A 60 -5.88 -45.44 -19.69
N VAL A 61 -6.81 -44.66 -20.23
CA VAL A 61 -7.84 -45.16 -21.15
C VAL A 61 -7.92 -44.31 -22.40
N GLU A 62 -8.21 -44.97 -23.51
CA GLU A 62 -8.36 -44.36 -24.82
C GLU A 62 -9.56 -44.99 -25.52
N ALA A 63 -10.32 -44.19 -26.26
CA ALA A 63 -11.43 -44.66 -27.10
C ALA A 63 -11.35 -44.00 -28.47
N ASN A 64 -11.85 -44.68 -29.50
CA ASN A 64 -11.87 -44.10 -30.84
C ASN A 64 -13.00 -43.05 -30.99
N ALA A 65 -12.93 -42.27 -32.09
CA ALA A 65 -13.88 -41.19 -32.38
C ALA A 65 -15.34 -41.64 -32.62
N THR A 66 -15.59 -42.95 -32.70
CA THR A 66 -16.96 -43.53 -32.76
C THR A 66 -17.72 -43.28 -31.45
N ALA A 67 -16.99 -43.13 -30.33
CA ALA A 67 -17.58 -42.69 -29.09
C ALA A 67 -18.09 -41.24 -29.23
N SER A 68 -19.34 -41.01 -28.87
CA SER A 68 -19.98 -39.69 -28.95
C SER A 68 -20.55 -39.28 -27.60
N SER A 69 -20.91 -38.00 -27.45
CA SER A 69 -21.58 -37.50 -26.25
C SER A 69 -22.93 -38.19 -25.97
N LYS A 70 -23.58 -38.76 -26.99
CA LYS A 70 -24.87 -39.48 -26.86
C LYS A 70 -24.67 -40.94 -26.47
N THR A 71 -23.59 -41.55 -26.92
CA THR A 71 -23.26 -42.97 -26.68
C THR A 71 -21.79 -43.11 -26.27
N PRO A 72 -21.43 -42.65 -25.05
CA PRO A 72 -20.05 -42.70 -24.60
C PRO A 72 -19.63 -44.12 -24.21
N VAL A 73 -18.32 -44.31 -24.05
CA VAL A 73 -17.76 -45.45 -23.33
C VAL A 73 -17.63 -45.06 -21.87
N LEU A 74 -18.20 -45.86 -20.98
CA LEU A 74 -18.16 -45.67 -19.54
C LEU A 74 -17.08 -46.57 -18.94
N PHE A 75 -16.17 -45.95 -18.19
CA PHE A 75 -15.18 -46.63 -17.37
C PHE A 75 -15.61 -46.47 -15.91
N VAL A 76 -15.78 -47.60 -15.22
CA VAL A 76 -16.10 -47.65 -13.79
C VAL A 76 -14.98 -48.42 -13.11
N GLU A 77 -14.21 -47.70 -12.33
CA GLU A 77 -13.16 -48.21 -11.48
C GLU A 77 -13.73 -48.40 -10.07
N LYS A 78 -13.46 -49.55 -9.48
CA LYS A 78 -13.92 -49.93 -8.15
C LYS A 78 -12.73 -50.41 -7.33
N GLN A 79 -12.49 -49.72 -6.22
CA GLN A 79 -11.58 -50.13 -5.14
C GLN A 79 -12.39 -50.75 -4.00
N GLN A 80 -11.71 -51.13 -2.91
CA GLN A 80 -12.35 -51.76 -1.75
C GLN A 80 -13.38 -50.86 -1.06
N SER A 81 -13.17 -49.54 -1.03
CA SER A 81 -13.98 -48.56 -0.31
C SER A 81 -14.46 -47.37 -1.16
N SER A 82 -14.02 -47.28 -2.42
CA SER A 82 -14.32 -46.16 -3.32
C SER A 82 -14.67 -46.66 -4.73
N ILE A 83 -15.36 -45.81 -5.48
CA ILE A 83 -15.68 -46.04 -6.89
C ILE A 83 -15.38 -44.73 -7.64
N LEU A 84 -14.55 -44.80 -8.67
CA LEU A 84 -14.33 -43.71 -9.62
C LEU A 84 -15.01 -44.06 -10.94
N SER A 85 -15.68 -43.09 -11.58
CA SER A 85 -16.22 -43.32 -12.92
C SER A 85 -16.06 -42.12 -13.82
N TRP A 86 -15.79 -42.38 -15.09
CA TRP A 86 -15.67 -41.35 -16.12
C TRP A 86 -16.06 -41.90 -17.49
N GLN A 87 -16.28 -40.99 -18.42
CA GLN A 87 -16.74 -41.30 -19.77
C GLN A 87 -15.75 -40.85 -20.83
N LEU A 88 -15.70 -41.57 -21.95
CA LEU A 88 -15.04 -41.15 -23.19
C LEU A 88 -16.07 -40.97 -24.32
N PRO A 89 -16.03 -39.85 -25.07
CA PRO A 89 -15.16 -38.70 -24.86
C PRO A 89 -15.45 -37.98 -23.53
N LEU A 90 -14.39 -37.55 -22.85
CA LEU A 90 -14.49 -36.64 -21.71
C LEU A 90 -14.75 -35.24 -22.26
N ILE A 91 -15.85 -34.63 -21.80
CA ILE A 91 -16.29 -33.32 -22.27
C ILE A 91 -16.01 -32.30 -21.18
N LEU A 92 -15.11 -31.36 -21.45
CA LEU A 92 -14.80 -30.24 -20.55
C LEU A 92 -15.45 -28.96 -21.10
N GLU A 93 -16.08 -28.19 -20.19
CA GLU A 93 -16.79 -26.94 -20.48
C GLU A 93 -17.75 -27.02 -21.68
N HIS A 94 -18.38 -28.18 -21.88
CA HIS A 94 -19.31 -28.45 -22.97
C HIS A 94 -18.75 -28.31 -24.40
N THR A 95 -17.45 -28.06 -24.57
CA THR A 95 -16.84 -27.75 -25.88
C THR A 95 -15.67 -28.66 -26.24
N TYR A 96 -14.86 -29.08 -25.27
CA TYR A 96 -13.62 -29.80 -25.52
C TYR A 96 -13.78 -31.30 -25.30
N ASN A 97 -13.61 -32.08 -26.36
CA ASN A 97 -13.73 -33.54 -26.33
C ASN A 97 -12.35 -34.19 -26.25
N TYR A 98 -12.13 -34.99 -25.21
CA TYR A 98 -10.91 -35.76 -25.03
C TYR A 98 -11.21 -37.25 -25.13
N TYR A 99 -10.52 -37.91 -26.05
CA TYR A 99 -10.63 -39.35 -26.29
C TYR A 99 -9.60 -40.19 -25.53
N THR A 100 -8.70 -39.52 -24.82
CA THR A 100 -7.68 -40.12 -23.97
C THR A 100 -7.75 -39.47 -22.59
N VAL A 101 -7.90 -40.28 -21.54
CA VAL A 101 -8.00 -39.84 -20.15
C VAL A 101 -7.07 -40.67 -19.29
N SER A 102 -6.48 -40.05 -18.27
CA SER A 102 -5.68 -40.76 -17.27
C SER A 102 -6.00 -40.28 -15.87
N ARG A 103 -6.13 -41.22 -14.94
CA ARG A 103 -6.46 -40.98 -13.53
C ARG A 103 -5.50 -41.71 -12.63
N THR A 104 -4.88 -41.00 -11.69
CA THR A 104 -4.13 -41.63 -10.59
C THR A 104 -5.12 -41.97 -9.49
N LEU A 105 -5.09 -43.22 -9.03
CA LEU A 105 -5.97 -43.71 -7.97
C LEU A 105 -5.43 -43.31 -6.60
N CYS A 106 -6.32 -42.79 -5.76
CA CYS A 106 -6.02 -42.48 -4.37
C CYS A 106 -6.28 -43.73 -3.55
N ASN A 107 -5.40 -44.05 -2.61
CA ASN A 107 -5.60 -45.17 -1.72
C ASN A 107 -5.81 -44.67 -0.28
N GLU A 108 -6.95 -45.01 0.31
CA GLU A 108 -7.32 -44.60 1.67
C GLU A 108 -6.31 -45.08 2.74
N ASN A 109 -5.61 -46.19 2.50
CA ASN A 109 -4.59 -46.72 3.42
C ASN A 109 -3.26 -45.96 3.34
N GLN A 110 -3.01 -45.16 2.31
CA GLN A 110 -1.83 -44.28 2.20
C GLN A 110 -1.89 -43.10 3.17
N GLY A 111 -3.08 -42.81 3.72
CA GLY A 111 -3.33 -41.82 4.77
C GLY A 111 -2.63 -42.08 6.10
N LYS A 112 -2.21 -43.34 6.34
CA LYS A 112 -1.45 -43.74 7.53
C LYS A 112 -0.01 -43.91 7.12
N VAL A 113 0.89 -43.12 7.72
CA VAL A 113 2.36 -43.34 7.61
C VAL A 113 2.59 -44.83 7.80
N ILE A 114 2.97 -45.52 6.72
CA ILE A 114 3.25 -46.95 6.73
C ILE A 114 4.45 -47.07 7.69
N PRO A 115 4.32 -47.64 8.90
CA PRO A 115 5.49 -47.86 9.73
C PRO A 115 6.45 -48.77 8.96
N ASP A 116 7.75 -48.58 9.12
CA ASP A 116 8.83 -49.33 8.43
C ASP A 116 8.72 -50.87 8.53
N ASN A 117 7.74 -51.39 9.28
CA ASN A 117 7.44 -52.80 9.50
C ASN A 117 5.99 -53.23 9.12
N ALA A 118 5.22 -52.43 8.35
CA ALA A 118 3.85 -52.81 7.99
C ALA A 118 3.78 -53.86 6.87
N THR A 119 2.92 -54.85 7.13
CA THR A 119 2.53 -55.96 6.26
C THR A 119 2.03 -55.48 4.90
N VAL A 120 2.47 -56.16 3.83
CA VAL A 120 1.99 -55.99 2.44
C VAL A 120 0.46 -55.89 2.43
N THR A 121 -0.07 -54.72 2.14
CA THR A 121 -1.50 -54.51 1.93
C THR A 121 -1.84 -54.87 0.49
N LYS A 122 -2.76 -55.84 0.33
CA LYS A 122 -3.31 -56.25 -0.96
C LYS A 122 -4.51 -55.36 -1.28
N GLU A 123 -4.49 -54.72 -2.44
CA GLU A 123 -5.58 -53.93 -2.97
C GLU A 123 -6.13 -54.60 -4.24
N ASP A 124 -7.45 -54.79 -4.26
CA ASP A 124 -8.15 -55.37 -5.39
C ASP A 124 -8.84 -54.23 -6.15
N ILE A 125 -8.44 -54.04 -7.41
CA ILE A 125 -8.96 -52.97 -8.28
C ILE A 125 -9.71 -53.62 -9.43
N GLU A 126 -10.95 -53.20 -9.66
CA GLU A 126 -11.77 -53.70 -10.75
C GLU A 126 -12.14 -52.56 -11.72
N VAL A 127 -11.82 -52.72 -13.00
CA VAL A 127 -12.16 -51.74 -14.04
C VAL A 127 -13.16 -52.35 -15.00
N SER A 128 -14.38 -51.84 -14.97
CA SER A 128 -15.46 -52.21 -15.89
C SER A 128 -15.58 -51.20 -17.03
N VAL A 129 -15.67 -51.71 -18.26
CA VAL A 129 -15.81 -50.94 -19.50
C VAL A 129 -17.13 -51.31 -20.17
N SER A 130 -17.97 -50.32 -20.46
CA SER A 130 -19.30 -50.55 -21.06
C SER A 130 -19.73 -49.40 -21.96
N SER A 131 -20.70 -49.64 -22.85
CA SER A 131 -21.35 -48.59 -23.64
C SER A 131 -22.77 -48.99 -24.02
N PHE A 132 -23.62 -47.98 -24.23
CA PHE A 132 -24.98 -48.15 -24.76
C PHE A 132 -25.07 -47.93 -26.27
N SER A 133 -23.92 -47.80 -26.96
CA SER A 133 -23.86 -47.69 -28.42
C SER A 133 -24.35 -48.97 -29.11
N GLU A 134 -25.16 -48.84 -30.16
CA GLU A 134 -25.52 -49.96 -31.04
C GLU A 134 -24.33 -50.35 -31.96
N GLN A 135 -23.37 -49.44 -32.16
CA GLN A 135 -22.13 -49.70 -32.92
C GLN A 135 -20.99 -50.09 -31.99
N ALA A 136 -20.10 -50.98 -32.45
CA ALA A 136 -18.91 -51.39 -31.71
C ALA A 136 -17.91 -50.23 -31.59
N ILE A 137 -17.61 -49.83 -30.36
CA ILE A 137 -16.62 -48.79 -30.03
C ILE A 137 -15.34 -49.47 -29.57
N TYR A 138 -14.22 -49.11 -30.19
CA TYR A 138 -12.89 -49.58 -29.81
C TYR A 138 -12.37 -48.80 -28.61
N TYR A 139 -11.81 -49.51 -27.63
CA TYR A 139 -11.14 -48.92 -26.48
C TYR A 139 -9.80 -49.61 -26.18
N LYS A 140 -8.95 -48.88 -25.48
CA LYS A 140 -7.71 -49.35 -24.88
C LYS A 140 -7.67 -48.96 -23.41
N LEU A 141 -7.25 -49.88 -22.56
CA LEU A 141 -7.11 -49.73 -21.11
C LEU A 141 -5.70 -50.18 -20.71
N ASN A 142 -5.01 -49.37 -19.91
CA ASN A 142 -3.75 -49.72 -19.28
C ASN A 142 -3.74 -49.20 -17.84
N ALA A 143 -3.53 -50.09 -16.87
CA ALA A 143 -3.28 -49.70 -15.49
C ALA A 143 -1.78 -49.83 -15.23
N SER A 144 -1.10 -48.72 -15.01
CA SER A 144 0.37 -48.67 -14.86
C SER A 144 0.80 -48.20 -13.49
N ARG A 145 2.01 -48.59 -13.08
CA ARG A 145 2.63 -48.11 -11.83
C ARG A 145 3.16 -46.69 -11.99
N VAL A 146 2.92 -45.83 -11.00
CA VAL A 146 3.51 -44.47 -10.97
C VAL A 146 4.87 -44.54 -10.28
N ALA A 147 5.94 -44.40 -11.06
CA ALA A 147 7.29 -44.26 -10.52
C ALA A 147 7.44 -42.91 -9.79
N ASP A 148 8.28 -42.86 -8.76
CA ASP A 148 8.57 -41.64 -8.00
C ASP A 148 7.31 -40.90 -7.47
N PHE A 149 6.30 -41.63 -7.00
CA PHE A 149 5.06 -41.03 -6.46
C PHE A 149 5.30 -40.08 -5.27
N PHE A 150 6.44 -40.21 -4.59
CA PHE A 150 6.85 -39.33 -3.51
C PHE A 150 7.83 -38.27 -4.00
N PHE A 151 7.51 -37.00 -3.74
CA PHE A 151 8.47 -35.92 -3.93
C PHE A 151 9.52 -35.89 -2.83
N ILE A 152 10.77 -35.70 -3.25
CA ILE A 152 11.94 -35.58 -2.38
C ILE A 152 12.38 -34.12 -2.39
N THR A 153 12.64 -33.56 -1.20
CA THR A 153 13.12 -32.19 -1.06
C THR A 153 14.43 -31.98 -1.83
N GLY A 154 14.51 -30.91 -2.63
CA GLY A 154 15.66 -30.55 -3.46
C GLY A 154 15.76 -31.30 -4.80
N LYS A 155 14.96 -32.36 -5.04
CA LYS A 155 14.92 -33.04 -6.34
C LYS A 155 14.00 -32.27 -7.31
N VAL A 156 14.43 -32.17 -8.56
CA VAL A 156 13.71 -31.51 -9.65
C VAL A 156 12.91 -32.55 -10.42
N TYR A 157 11.60 -32.32 -10.58
CA TYR A 157 10.70 -33.19 -11.32
C TYR A 157 10.20 -32.47 -12.57
N GLN A 158 10.36 -33.09 -13.74
CA GLN A 158 9.81 -32.61 -15.01
C GLN A 158 8.59 -33.44 -15.37
N LEU A 159 7.45 -32.79 -15.54
CA LEU A 159 6.15 -33.43 -15.66
C LEU A 159 5.37 -32.87 -16.86
N GLU A 160 4.60 -33.72 -17.52
CA GLU A 160 3.67 -33.31 -18.57
C GLU A 160 2.22 -33.49 -18.09
N VAL A 161 1.44 -32.42 -18.19
CA VAL A 161 0.06 -32.36 -17.67
C VAL A 161 -0.88 -31.91 -18.78
N SER A 162 -2.07 -32.49 -18.82
CA SER A 162 -3.16 -32.10 -19.73
C SER A 162 -4.49 -32.02 -18.95
N PRO A 163 -5.49 -31.27 -19.42
CA PRO A 163 -6.82 -31.23 -18.82
C PRO A 163 -7.48 -32.61 -18.65
N SER A 164 -7.19 -33.57 -19.55
CA SER A 164 -7.74 -34.93 -19.49
C SER A 164 -6.85 -35.92 -18.73
N THR A 165 -5.63 -35.52 -18.39
CA THR A 165 -4.64 -36.35 -17.70
C THR A 165 -3.99 -35.58 -16.53
N PRO A 166 -4.77 -35.08 -15.55
CA PRO A 166 -4.21 -34.41 -14.38
C PRO A 166 -3.37 -35.39 -13.56
N ILE A 167 -2.44 -34.84 -12.78
CA ILE A 167 -1.49 -35.62 -11.99
C ILE A 167 -1.39 -35.05 -10.58
N TYR A 168 -1.12 -35.92 -9.62
CA TYR A 168 -0.77 -35.54 -8.27
C TYR A 168 0.27 -36.49 -7.70
N PHE A 169 1.05 -35.98 -6.75
CA PHE A 169 2.11 -36.69 -6.04
C PHE A 169 1.99 -36.46 -4.55
N GLN A 170 2.51 -37.38 -3.76
CA GLN A 170 2.55 -37.26 -2.31
C GLN A 170 3.87 -36.62 -1.87
N TYR A 171 3.82 -35.77 -0.85
CA TYR A 171 5.01 -35.27 -0.17
C TYR A 171 4.90 -35.56 1.32
N VAL A 172 5.95 -36.10 1.93
CA VAL A 172 6.03 -36.40 3.36
C VAL A 172 7.09 -35.51 3.98
N PHE A 173 6.73 -34.80 5.05
CA PHE A 173 7.66 -33.92 5.73
C PHE A 173 8.76 -34.72 6.45
N PRO A 174 10.04 -34.38 6.26
CA PRO A 174 11.12 -34.89 7.11
C PRO A 174 10.89 -34.56 8.60
N GLU A 175 11.49 -35.33 9.51
CA GLU A 175 11.25 -35.18 10.96
C GLU A 175 11.55 -33.76 11.48
N ASN A 176 12.65 -33.16 11.03
CA ASN A 176 13.13 -31.84 11.47
C ASN A 176 12.73 -30.68 10.54
N VAL A 177 11.70 -30.87 9.70
CA VAL A 177 11.24 -29.84 8.75
C VAL A 177 9.76 -29.58 8.97
N ASP A 178 9.44 -28.36 9.41
CA ASP A 178 8.06 -27.92 9.67
C ASP A 178 7.45 -27.11 8.54
N LYS A 179 8.29 -26.57 7.63
CA LYS A 179 7.88 -25.71 6.53
C LYS A 179 8.68 -26.01 5.27
N VAL A 180 8.01 -26.03 4.12
CA VAL A 180 8.63 -26.17 2.80
C VAL A 180 7.97 -25.26 1.78
N LEU A 181 8.69 -24.96 0.70
CA LEU A 181 8.16 -24.21 -0.43
C LEU A 181 7.99 -25.16 -1.61
N VAL A 182 6.76 -25.29 -2.11
CA VAL A 182 6.48 -26.03 -3.35
C VAL A 182 6.50 -25.04 -4.49
N ARG A 183 7.47 -25.19 -5.40
CA ARG A 183 7.67 -24.30 -6.54
C ARG A 183 7.32 -25.04 -7.83
N ALA A 184 6.54 -24.39 -8.69
CA ALA A 184 6.23 -24.85 -10.04
C ALA A 184 6.66 -23.79 -11.06
N SER A 185 7.38 -24.21 -12.10
CA SER A 185 7.80 -23.35 -13.22
C SER A 185 7.58 -24.01 -14.57
N SER A 186 7.18 -23.22 -15.57
CA SER A 186 6.92 -23.67 -16.93
C SER A 186 7.30 -22.57 -17.93
N GLU A 187 7.82 -22.97 -19.09
CA GLU A 187 8.04 -22.07 -20.22
C GLU A 187 6.74 -21.84 -21.03
N ASP A 188 5.74 -22.70 -20.86
CA ASP A 188 4.46 -22.61 -21.54
C ASP A 188 3.54 -21.56 -20.90
N ASP A 189 2.75 -20.87 -21.71
CA ASP A 189 1.77 -19.87 -21.25
C ASP A 189 0.40 -20.49 -20.90
N LEU A 190 0.23 -21.81 -21.00
CA LEU A 190 -1.05 -22.48 -20.71
C LEU A 190 -1.44 -22.33 -19.24
N CYS A 191 -2.73 -22.07 -18.99
CA CYS A 191 -3.26 -21.94 -17.66
C CYS A 191 -3.29 -23.28 -16.91
N MET A 192 -2.82 -23.27 -15.67
CA MET A 192 -2.79 -24.44 -14.79
C MET A 192 -3.10 -24.00 -13.35
N VAL A 193 -3.66 -24.91 -12.56
CA VAL A 193 -3.81 -24.77 -11.12
C VAL A 193 -2.82 -25.70 -10.42
N LEU A 194 -2.04 -25.13 -9.51
CA LEU A 194 -1.26 -25.85 -8.51
C LEU A 194 -2.09 -25.86 -7.22
N SER A 195 -2.39 -27.04 -6.68
CA SER A 195 -3.16 -27.20 -5.44
C SER A 195 -2.43 -28.11 -4.46
N ILE A 196 -2.38 -27.70 -3.19
CA ILE A 196 -1.82 -28.46 -2.07
C ILE A 196 -2.99 -28.91 -1.21
N GLN A 197 -3.22 -30.21 -1.16
CA GLN A 197 -4.37 -30.80 -0.47
C GLN A 197 -3.89 -31.66 0.70
N GLU A 198 -4.74 -31.76 1.72
CA GLU A 198 -4.54 -32.71 2.80
C GLU A 198 -4.54 -34.16 2.27
N LEU A 199 -3.98 -35.07 3.06
CA LEU A 199 -3.89 -36.48 2.71
C LEU A 199 -5.25 -37.21 2.90
N HIS A 200 -6.24 -36.81 2.12
CA HIS A 200 -7.61 -37.31 2.18
C HIS A 200 -8.09 -37.76 0.79
N CYS A 201 -8.75 -38.92 0.71
CA CYS A 201 -9.42 -39.38 -0.52
C CYS A 201 -10.92 -39.02 -0.43
N PRO A 202 -11.57 -38.62 -1.54
CA PRO A 202 -11.02 -38.48 -2.88
C PRO A 202 -10.16 -37.22 -3.04
N VAL A 203 -9.07 -37.33 -3.81
CA VAL A 203 -8.26 -36.18 -4.22
C VAL A 203 -9.04 -35.38 -5.26
N PHE A 204 -9.10 -34.06 -5.10
CA PHE A 204 -9.73 -33.19 -6.07
C PHE A 204 -8.74 -32.84 -7.18
N ASP A 205 -8.70 -33.69 -8.22
CA ASP A 205 -7.80 -33.60 -9.37
C ASP A 205 -8.52 -33.18 -10.67
N LEU A 206 -9.76 -32.68 -10.58
CA LEU A 206 -10.55 -32.24 -11.73
C LEU A 206 -10.57 -30.72 -11.84
N ASP A 207 -10.63 -30.25 -13.08
CA ASP A 207 -10.86 -28.84 -13.43
C ASP A 207 -11.97 -28.17 -12.59
N ARG A 208 -13.07 -28.89 -12.33
CA ARG A 208 -14.25 -28.40 -11.61
C ARG A 208 -14.17 -28.48 -10.08
N ASN A 209 -13.18 -29.17 -9.50
CA ASN A 209 -13.14 -29.42 -8.04
C ASN A 209 -11.79 -29.15 -7.38
N VAL A 210 -10.71 -28.97 -8.14
CA VAL A 210 -9.35 -28.76 -7.63
C VAL A 210 -9.23 -27.55 -6.68
N GLU A 211 -10.17 -26.62 -6.77
CA GLU A 211 -10.25 -25.38 -5.98
C GLU A 211 -11.10 -25.51 -4.70
N PHE A 212 -11.74 -26.67 -4.47
CA PHE A 212 -12.67 -26.84 -3.34
C PHE A 212 -12.00 -27.22 -2.02
N THR A 213 -10.73 -27.64 -2.04
CA THR A 213 -10.01 -28.07 -0.84
C THR A 213 -8.54 -27.71 -0.91
N GLY A 214 -7.92 -27.59 0.26
CA GLY A 214 -6.52 -27.23 0.38
C GLY A 214 -6.25 -25.79 -0.05
N GLU A 215 -4.98 -25.50 -0.35
CA GLU A 215 -4.54 -24.20 -0.85
C GLU A 215 -4.21 -24.30 -2.34
N TYR A 216 -4.61 -23.33 -3.15
CA TYR A 216 -4.36 -23.35 -4.60
C TYR A 216 -3.96 -22.00 -5.17
N GLN A 217 -3.26 -22.07 -6.30
CA GLN A 217 -2.85 -20.94 -7.13
C GLN A 217 -3.09 -21.24 -8.60
N THR A 218 -3.61 -20.26 -9.33
CA THR A 218 -3.51 -20.27 -10.80
C THR A 218 -2.11 -19.86 -11.25
N MET A 219 -1.64 -20.42 -12.36
CA MET A 219 -0.38 -20.05 -12.97
C MET A 219 -0.36 -20.20 -14.48
N THR A 220 0.32 -19.24 -15.11
CA THR A 220 0.87 -19.38 -16.46
C THR A 220 2.25 -20.01 -16.36
N LYS A 221 3.26 -19.26 -15.90
CA LYS A 221 4.66 -19.71 -15.87
C LYS A 221 5.17 -20.07 -14.49
N LYS A 222 4.72 -19.40 -13.43
CA LYS A 222 5.24 -19.58 -12.07
C LYS A 222 4.12 -19.72 -11.04
N ALA A 223 4.29 -20.62 -10.08
CA ALA A 223 3.55 -20.68 -8.82
C ALA A 223 4.49 -21.09 -7.68
N ALA A 224 4.16 -20.67 -6.48
CA ALA A 224 4.87 -21.07 -5.27
C ALA A 224 3.93 -21.07 -4.06
N ILE A 225 3.81 -22.19 -3.37
CA ILE A 225 2.95 -22.32 -2.17
C ILE A 225 3.83 -22.76 -1.00
N SER A 226 3.80 -21.97 0.09
CA SER A 226 4.50 -22.31 1.33
C SER A 226 3.63 -23.25 2.16
N VAL A 227 4.05 -24.51 2.29
CA VAL A 227 3.29 -25.55 2.99
C VAL A 227 3.81 -25.71 4.41
N GLN A 228 2.90 -25.63 5.39
CA GLN A 228 3.21 -25.77 6.81
C GLN A 228 2.67 -27.08 7.37
N LYS A 229 3.55 -27.85 8.03
CA LYS A 229 3.22 -29.13 8.68
C LYS A 229 2.15 -29.00 9.77
N SER A 230 2.06 -27.84 10.41
CA SER A 230 1.04 -27.54 11.43
C SER A 230 -0.37 -27.39 10.85
N VAL A 231 -0.49 -27.05 9.56
CA VAL A 231 -1.78 -26.87 8.86
C VAL A 231 -2.21 -28.18 8.23
N PHE A 232 -1.33 -28.81 7.45
CA PHE A 232 -1.68 -30.00 6.66
C PHE A 232 -1.32 -31.34 7.30
N GLY A 233 -0.60 -31.35 8.43
CA GLY A 233 -0.10 -32.56 9.05
C GLY A 233 1.21 -33.08 8.42
N LYS A 234 1.47 -34.38 8.57
CA LYS A 234 2.77 -35.00 8.22
C LYS A 234 3.02 -35.19 6.72
N ALA A 235 1.98 -35.07 5.89
CA ALA A 235 2.08 -35.30 4.46
C ALA A 235 0.94 -34.59 3.70
N VAL A 236 1.18 -34.30 2.42
CA VAL A 236 0.25 -33.59 1.53
C VAL A 236 0.21 -34.22 0.14
N TYR A 237 -0.87 -33.96 -0.60
CA TYR A 237 -0.93 -34.14 -2.04
C TYR A 237 -0.61 -32.83 -2.76
N ILE A 238 0.27 -32.90 -3.75
CA ILE A 238 0.57 -31.80 -4.67
C ILE A 238 -0.11 -32.13 -5.99
N VAL A 239 -1.14 -31.37 -6.33
CA VAL A 239 -2.05 -31.61 -7.44
C VAL A 239 -1.81 -30.58 -8.54
N LEU A 240 -1.71 -31.04 -9.79
CA LEU A 240 -1.48 -30.23 -10.98
C LEU A 240 -2.58 -30.48 -12.00
N VAL A 241 -3.34 -29.42 -12.33
CA VAL A 241 -4.47 -29.50 -13.26
C VAL A 241 -4.34 -28.39 -14.30
N VAL A 242 -4.16 -28.76 -15.56
CA VAL A 242 -4.19 -27.79 -16.68
C VAL A 242 -5.63 -27.46 -17.01
N LYS A 243 -5.94 -26.17 -17.11
CA LYS A 243 -7.28 -25.70 -17.45
C LYS A 243 -7.55 -25.85 -18.95
N PRO A 244 -8.79 -26.22 -19.35
CA PRO A 244 -9.17 -26.33 -20.76
C PRO A 244 -9.14 -24.98 -21.49
N ARG A 245 -9.35 -23.88 -20.75
CA ARG A 245 -9.23 -22.49 -21.21
C ARG A 245 -8.20 -21.73 -20.41
N ASP A 246 -7.71 -20.64 -21.01
CA ASP A 246 -6.75 -19.74 -20.38
C ASP A 246 -7.41 -18.54 -19.67
N TYR A 247 -8.75 -18.47 -19.65
CA TYR A 247 -9.51 -17.34 -19.13
C TYR A 247 -9.23 -17.06 -17.65
N GLU A 248 -9.15 -18.08 -16.80
CA GLU A 248 -8.87 -17.90 -15.37
C GLU A 248 -7.49 -17.29 -15.13
N CYS A 249 -6.48 -17.68 -15.92
CA CYS A 249 -5.13 -17.14 -15.76
C CYS A 249 -4.91 -15.81 -16.50
N LEU A 250 -5.59 -15.55 -17.62
CA LEU A 250 -5.33 -14.38 -18.48
C LEU A 250 -6.41 -13.29 -18.40
N GLY A 251 -7.57 -13.59 -17.81
CA GLY A 251 -8.76 -12.73 -17.79
C GLY A 251 -9.37 -12.45 -19.17
N THR A 252 -8.77 -13.01 -20.23
CA THR A 252 -9.14 -12.81 -21.62
C THR A 252 -9.03 -14.14 -22.36
N GLU A 253 -9.98 -14.41 -23.25
CA GLU A 253 -9.98 -15.62 -24.06
C GLU A 253 -9.36 -15.29 -25.42
N LYS A 254 -8.19 -15.89 -25.72
CA LYS A 254 -7.71 -15.91 -27.10
C LYS A 254 -8.66 -16.82 -27.86
N VAL A 255 -9.31 -16.30 -28.90
CA VAL A 255 -10.16 -17.10 -29.81
C VAL A 255 -9.26 -18.11 -30.51
N ALA A 256 -9.06 -19.27 -29.89
CA ALA A 256 -8.36 -20.37 -30.51
C ALA A 256 -9.29 -20.97 -31.57
N PRO A 257 -8.82 -21.17 -32.82
CA PRO A 257 -9.64 -21.87 -33.80
C PRO A 257 -9.97 -23.28 -33.28
N PRO A 258 -11.18 -23.78 -33.53
CA PRO A 258 -11.57 -25.13 -33.14
C PRO A 258 -10.66 -26.13 -33.86
N GLY A 259 -9.85 -26.88 -33.11
CA GLY A 259 -8.98 -27.92 -33.67
C GLY A 259 -7.56 -28.03 -33.12
N LYS A 260 -7.18 -27.37 -32.01
CA LYS A 260 -5.88 -27.69 -31.38
C LYS A 260 -5.97 -29.01 -30.60
N GLU A 261 -5.40 -30.04 -31.22
CA GLU A 261 -4.97 -31.30 -30.61
C GLU A 261 -4.20 -31.04 -29.30
N GLY A 262 -4.50 -31.85 -28.27
CA GLY A 262 -3.77 -31.99 -27.00
C GLY A 262 -3.19 -30.73 -26.35
N ARG A 263 -3.92 -30.11 -25.40
CA ARG A 263 -3.34 -29.11 -24.48
C ARG A 263 -2.42 -29.83 -23.47
N TRP A 264 -1.12 -29.84 -23.75
CA TRP A 264 -0.09 -30.37 -22.85
C TRP A 264 0.79 -29.24 -22.34
N LYS A 265 1.03 -29.22 -21.04
CA LYS A 265 1.92 -28.27 -20.37
C LYS A 265 3.08 -29.03 -19.75
N SER A 266 4.31 -28.62 -20.08
CA SER A 266 5.51 -29.11 -19.42
C SER A 266 5.80 -28.25 -18.20
N VAL A 267 5.84 -28.86 -17.02
CA VAL A 267 6.06 -28.16 -15.75
C VAL A 267 7.19 -28.80 -14.96
N THR A 268 8.07 -27.95 -14.46
CA THR A 268 9.10 -28.31 -13.48
C THR A 268 8.57 -28.05 -12.08
N VAL A 269 8.62 -29.06 -11.21
CA VAL A 269 8.23 -28.93 -9.80
C VAL A 269 9.40 -29.28 -8.89
N THR A 270 9.61 -28.45 -7.87
CA THR A 270 10.61 -28.64 -6.82
C THR A 270 9.98 -28.38 -5.46
N VAL A 271 10.38 -29.17 -4.46
CA VAL A 271 10.08 -28.89 -3.05
C VAL A 271 11.37 -28.43 -2.39
N GLU A 272 11.39 -27.19 -1.90
CA GLU A 272 12.58 -26.54 -1.35
C GLU A 272 12.46 -26.37 0.17
N HIS A 273 13.60 -26.36 0.87
CA HIS A 273 13.62 -26.08 2.30
C HIS A 273 13.20 -24.63 2.56
N SER A 274 12.36 -24.42 3.57
CA SER A 274 12.04 -23.08 4.06
C SER A 274 13.06 -22.59 5.10
N LEU A 275 13.01 -21.30 5.42
CA LEU A 275 13.86 -20.67 6.42
C LEU A 275 13.67 -21.28 7.82
N THR A 276 14.75 -21.33 8.58
CA THR A 276 14.73 -21.75 9.99
C THR A 276 14.31 -20.59 10.90
N VAL A 277 13.92 -20.91 12.13
CA VAL A 277 13.58 -19.89 13.14
C VAL A 277 14.74 -18.93 13.41
N THR A 278 15.99 -19.42 13.34
CA THR A 278 17.19 -18.59 13.50
C THR A 278 17.29 -17.54 12.40
N ASP A 279 16.96 -17.90 11.15
CA ASP A 279 17.02 -16.98 10.02
C ASP A 279 16.02 -15.81 10.20
N TYR A 280 14.83 -16.09 10.74
CA TYR A 280 13.87 -15.03 11.10
C TYR A 280 14.45 -14.06 12.12
N TYR A 281 15.06 -14.56 13.20
CA TYR A 281 15.66 -13.70 14.22
C TYR A 281 16.83 -12.87 13.69
N VAL A 282 17.68 -13.45 12.83
CA VAL A 282 18.78 -12.75 12.19
C VAL A 282 18.26 -11.64 11.27
N ALA A 283 17.24 -11.92 10.45
CA ALA A 283 16.65 -10.91 9.56
C ALA A 283 15.99 -9.77 10.33
N ILE A 284 15.10 -10.08 11.29
CA ILE A 284 14.42 -9.10 12.14
C ILE A 284 15.44 -8.27 12.93
N GLY A 285 16.41 -8.93 13.58
CA GLY A 285 17.43 -8.29 14.38
C GLY A 285 18.31 -7.36 13.56
N THR A 286 18.67 -7.73 12.32
CA THR A 286 19.47 -6.90 11.42
C THR A 286 18.74 -5.62 11.04
N ALA A 287 17.44 -5.70 10.70
CA ALA A 287 16.65 -4.52 10.36
C ALA A 287 16.48 -3.57 11.57
N VAL A 288 16.14 -4.12 12.75
CA VAL A 288 16.03 -3.31 13.99
C VAL A 288 17.37 -2.67 14.36
N ALA A 289 18.48 -3.40 14.22
CA ALA A 289 19.82 -2.87 14.49
C ALA A 289 20.19 -1.75 13.49
N PHE A 290 19.87 -1.92 12.21
CA PHE A 290 20.11 -0.90 11.17
C PHE A 290 19.39 0.42 11.50
N PHE A 291 18.10 0.39 11.86
CA PHE A 291 17.40 1.61 12.25
C PHE A 291 17.79 2.10 13.66
N GLY A 292 18.11 1.17 14.57
CA GLY A 292 18.63 1.47 15.90
C GLY A 292 19.95 2.25 15.86
N PHE A 293 20.77 2.07 14.81
CA PHE A 293 21.97 2.88 14.60
C PHE A 293 21.67 4.39 14.51
N PHE A 294 20.56 4.80 13.88
CA PHE A 294 20.17 6.22 13.81
C PHE A 294 19.88 6.81 15.20
N TYR A 295 19.26 6.02 16.09
CA TYR A 295 19.03 6.42 17.48
C TYR A 295 20.36 6.57 18.23
N LEU A 296 21.27 5.62 18.06
CA LEU A 296 22.59 5.67 18.66
C LEU A 296 23.36 6.93 18.20
N VAL A 297 23.35 7.22 16.91
CA VAL A 297 23.93 8.46 16.35
C VAL A 297 23.27 9.70 16.95
N ALA A 298 21.94 9.75 17.03
CA ALA A 298 21.21 10.88 17.62
C ALA A 298 21.54 11.09 19.11
N VAL A 299 21.68 10.02 19.88
CA VAL A 299 22.09 10.06 21.30
C VAL A 299 23.53 10.56 21.43
N ILE A 300 24.46 10.03 20.63
CA ILE A 300 25.87 10.48 20.62
C ILE A 300 25.95 11.98 20.29
N ILE A 301 25.27 12.44 19.24
CA ILE A 301 25.24 13.87 18.87
C ILE A 301 24.65 14.70 20.02
N SER A 302 23.59 14.23 20.66
CA SER A 302 22.97 14.92 21.79
C SER A 302 23.90 15.02 23.00
N PHE A 303 24.61 13.94 23.31
CA PHE A 303 25.60 13.86 24.39
C PHE A 303 26.80 14.75 24.11
N VAL A 304 27.39 14.67 22.92
CA VAL A 304 28.49 15.53 22.47
C VAL A 304 28.09 17.00 22.56
N HIS A 305 26.88 17.37 22.11
CA HIS A 305 26.40 18.74 22.23
C HIS A 305 26.22 19.17 23.69
N TYR A 306 25.76 18.28 24.57
CA TYR A 306 25.60 18.57 26.00
C TYR A 306 26.95 18.76 26.71
N TYR A 307 27.96 17.93 26.42
CA TYR A 307 29.28 17.96 27.08
C TYR A 307 30.30 18.91 26.46
N LEU A 308 30.24 19.19 25.15
CA LEU A 308 31.17 20.12 24.49
C LEU A 308 30.68 21.59 24.50
N TYR A 309 29.37 21.83 24.66
CA TYR A 309 28.80 23.18 24.79
C TYR A 309 28.21 23.56 26.18
N PRO A 310 28.77 23.16 27.35
CA PRO A 310 28.32 23.70 28.63
C PRO A 310 28.68 25.18 28.81
N ASN A 311 29.84 25.61 28.31
CA ASN A 311 30.54 26.83 28.75
C ASN A 311 30.47 28.07 27.83
N LYS A 312 29.61 28.10 26.80
CA LYS A 312 29.32 29.33 26.05
C LYS A 312 28.05 30.05 26.52
N LYS A 313 27.56 29.74 27.73
CA LYS A 313 26.38 30.38 28.32
C LYS A 313 26.68 31.72 29.00
N ASP A 314 27.92 31.96 29.46
CA ASP A 314 28.23 33.15 30.27
C ASP A 314 29.11 34.20 29.56
N GLU A 315 29.89 33.82 28.55
CA GLU A 315 30.87 34.74 27.93
C GLU A 315 30.30 35.60 26.78
N GLN A 316 29.12 35.24 26.26
CA GLN A 316 28.43 35.98 25.19
C GLN A 316 27.39 36.98 25.73
N GLU A 317 27.09 36.93 27.04
CA GLU A 317 26.13 37.83 27.72
C GLU A 317 26.79 39.17 28.15
N GLY A 318 28.13 39.27 28.20
CA GLY A 318 28.84 40.49 28.60
C GLY A 318 29.12 41.52 27.49
N LEU A 319 28.98 41.17 26.20
CA LEU A 319 29.37 42.04 25.06
C LEU A 319 28.19 42.70 24.33
N THR A 320 26.96 42.36 24.66
CA THR A 320 25.75 42.93 24.02
C THR A 320 24.93 43.85 24.92
N ALA A 321 25.16 43.86 26.24
CA ALA A 321 24.52 44.82 27.13
C ALA A 321 25.00 46.28 26.91
N GLU A 322 26.16 46.48 26.28
CA GLU A 322 26.77 47.81 26.09
C GLU A 322 26.37 48.49 24.76
N ARG A 323 25.54 47.85 23.91
CA ARG A 323 25.15 48.38 22.59
C ARG A 323 23.67 48.69 22.39
N VAL A 324 22.84 48.59 23.43
CA VAL A 324 21.45 49.07 23.37
C VAL A 324 21.41 50.46 23.99
N ASN A 325 21.45 51.50 23.14
CA ASN A 325 21.23 52.87 23.57
C ASN A 325 19.74 53.01 23.96
N PRO A 326 19.39 53.45 25.18
CA PRO A 326 17.99 53.47 25.66
C PRO A 326 17.06 54.46 24.93
N GLU A 327 17.58 55.31 24.04
CA GLU A 327 16.84 56.42 23.43
C GLU A 327 16.03 56.05 22.18
N CYS A 328 15.84 54.76 21.86
CA CYS A 328 15.01 54.31 20.73
C CYS A 328 13.94 53.29 21.13
N LEU A 329 13.33 53.46 22.31
CA LEU A 329 12.08 52.78 22.66
C LEU A 329 10.89 53.63 22.18
N PRO A 330 10.03 53.13 21.27
CA PRO A 330 8.68 53.67 21.17
C PRO A 330 7.98 53.35 22.50
N LEU A 331 7.47 54.37 23.18
CA LEU A 331 6.49 54.18 24.25
C LEU A 331 5.32 53.39 23.67
N TYR A 332 5.12 52.17 24.17
CA TYR A 332 3.87 51.43 23.98
C TYR A 332 3.41 50.88 25.31
N ASP A 333 2.11 50.97 25.51
CA ASP A 333 1.39 50.91 26.78
C ASP A 333 1.55 49.59 27.54
N ASP A 334 1.59 49.74 28.87
CA ASP A 334 1.51 48.69 29.88
C ASP A 334 0.18 47.92 29.75
N PRO A 335 0.17 46.57 29.71
CA PRO A 335 -1.05 45.78 29.53
C PRO A 335 -2.05 45.80 30.70
N ASN A 336 -1.82 46.60 31.74
CA ASN A 336 -2.62 46.58 32.98
C ASN A 336 -3.64 47.72 33.13
N ILE A 337 -4.02 48.41 32.05
CA ILE A 337 -5.03 49.48 32.12
C ILE A 337 -6.33 49.02 31.43
N PRO A 338 -7.48 48.97 32.14
CA PRO A 338 -8.75 48.62 31.53
C PRO A 338 -9.19 49.72 30.55
N ILE A 339 -9.57 49.31 29.34
CA ILE A 339 -10.00 50.17 28.24
C ILE A 339 -11.38 50.76 28.58
N THR A 340 -11.46 52.08 28.74
CA THR A 340 -12.73 52.83 28.59
C THR A 340 -12.78 53.41 27.17
N GLU A 341 -13.81 53.03 26.42
CA GLU A 341 -14.07 53.44 25.04
C GLU A 341 -14.22 54.97 24.91
N GLY A 342 -13.64 55.56 23.85
CA GLY A 342 -14.01 56.90 23.38
C GLY A 342 -12.97 57.69 22.55
N ALA A 343 -12.94 57.45 21.23
CA ALA A 343 -12.59 58.38 20.13
C ALA A 343 -11.11 58.82 19.90
N PRO A 344 -10.75 59.43 18.74
CA PRO A 344 -11.16 59.18 17.34
C PRO A 344 -9.96 58.98 16.35
N ASP A 345 -10.30 58.56 15.14
CA ASP A 345 -9.47 58.42 13.93
C ASP A 345 -8.43 59.53 13.70
N LYS A 346 -7.19 59.15 13.36
CA LYS A 346 -6.18 60.01 12.73
C LYS A 346 -5.85 59.51 11.32
N THR A 347 -6.54 60.09 10.35
CA THR A 347 -6.23 60.01 8.92
C THR A 347 -4.97 60.83 8.60
N TYR A 348 -3.97 60.21 7.96
CA TYR A 348 -2.85 60.94 7.36
C TYR A 348 -3.28 61.50 6.00
N GLY A 349 -3.26 62.83 5.88
CA GLY A 349 -3.54 63.56 4.64
C GLY A 349 -2.64 64.79 4.51
N THR A 350 -2.12 64.99 3.30
CA THR A 350 -1.17 66.00 2.83
C THR A 350 -1.69 67.44 2.84
N GLN A 351 -0.78 68.37 3.19
CA GLN A 351 -0.68 69.82 2.86
C GLN A 351 -1.88 70.60 2.30
N GLY A 352 -2.18 71.73 2.97
CA GLY A 352 -2.91 72.88 2.41
C GLY A 352 -3.26 73.93 3.48
N ASP A 353 -2.70 75.14 3.37
CA ASP A 353 -3.02 76.32 4.19
C ASP A 353 -4.51 76.72 4.12
N VAL A 354 -5.03 77.32 5.21
CA VAL A 354 -5.86 78.56 5.28
C VAL A 354 -6.64 78.66 6.62
N ILE A 355 -6.21 79.64 7.44
CA ILE A 355 -6.96 80.64 8.23
C ILE A 355 -8.36 80.30 8.83
N ALA A 356 -8.36 80.13 10.16
CA ALA A 356 -9.13 80.81 11.23
C ALA A 356 -10.68 80.73 11.41
N GLN A 357 -11.01 80.54 12.71
CA GLN A 357 -12.15 81.04 13.52
C GLN A 357 -13.41 80.17 13.79
N PRO A 358 -14.06 80.35 14.98
CA PRO A 358 -14.66 79.24 15.74
C PRO A 358 -16.16 79.40 16.11
N ALA A 359 -16.68 78.32 16.72
CA ALA A 359 -17.74 78.25 17.75
C ALA A 359 -19.22 78.24 17.34
N ALA A 360 -19.93 77.22 17.85
CA ALA A 360 -21.25 77.28 18.54
C ALA A 360 -21.64 75.86 18.97
N ASN A 361 -21.66 75.54 20.29
CA ASN A 361 -22.86 75.46 21.14
C ASN A 361 -24.03 74.65 20.56
N PHE A 362 -24.47 73.58 21.24
CA PHE A 362 -25.75 73.55 21.97
C PHE A 362 -26.10 72.13 22.53
N THR A 363 -26.29 72.10 23.87
CA THR A 363 -27.30 71.36 24.66
C THR A 363 -27.53 69.85 24.54
N ALA A 364 -27.33 69.17 25.68
CA ALA A 364 -28.03 67.96 26.15
C ALA A 364 -29.54 68.27 26.44
N PRO A 365 -30.44 67.30 26.76
CA PRO A 365 -30.37 66.56 28.04
C PRO A 365 -31.04 65.15 28.16
N GLN A 366 -30.68 64.47 29.26
CA GLN A 366 -31.52 63.66 30.18
C GLN A 366 -32.08 62.28 29.75
N SER A 367 -31.64 61.17 30.38
CA SER A 367 -32.17 60.56 31.64
C SER A 367 -33.07 59.35 31.31
N ALA A 368 -33.20 58.24 32.03
CA ALA A 368 -32.66 57.67 33.26
C ALA A 368 -33.13 56.19 33.31
N SER A 369 -32.41 55.29 33.99
CA SER A 369 -33.01 54.31 34.91
C SER A 369 -31.94 53.56 35.72
N ARG A 370 -32.26 53.39 37.01
CA ARG A 370 -31.48 52.82 38.12
C ARG A 370 -31.60 51.30 38.17
N GLU A 371 -30.60 50.64 38.78
CA GLU A 371 -30.70 49.79 40.00
C GLU A 371 -29.33 49.13 40.28
N ARG A 372 -28.57 49.58 41.29
CA ARG A 372 -28.56 49.20 42.72
C ARG A 372 -27.84 47.86 43.00
N ALA A 373 -26.59 47.99 43.46
CA ALA A 373 -25.80 46.96 44.14
C ALA A 373 -26.21 46.81 45.61
N PRO A 374 -25.68 45.77 46.28
CA PRO A 374 -25.10 45.95 47.61
C PRO A 374 -23.66 45.44 47.71
N ALA A 375 -22.88 46.11 48.54
CA ALA A 375 -21.51 45.77 48.92
C ALA A 375 -21.48 45.02 50.26
N SER A 376 -20.49 44.14 50.47
CA SER A 376 -19.55 44.13 51.61
C SER A 376 -18.93 42.74 51.87
N GLY A 377 -17.64 42.69 52.22
CA GLY A 377 -17.14 41.69 53.19
C GLY A 377 -15.91 40.85 52.83
N THR A 378 -14.73 41.47 52.89
CA THR A 378 -13.43 40.95 53.43
C THR A 378 -13.08 39.45 53.42
N GLY A 379 -11.96 39.13 52.75
CA GLY A 379 -10.84 38.34 53.30
C GLY A 379 -10.73 36.87 52.89
N SER A 380 -9.77 36.56 52.00
CA SER A 380 -8.77 35.49 52.18
C SER A 380 -7.93 35.30 50.91
N SER A 381 -6.62 35.18 51.12
CA SER A 381 -5.61 34.70 50.19
C SER A 381 -5.96 33.33 49.60
N ALA A 382 -6.01 33.23 48.27
CA ALA A 382 -5.78 31.98 47.56
C ALA A 382 -5.20 32.28 46.17
N ALA A 383 -3.97 31.83 45.95
CA ALA A 383 -3.36 31.73 44.63
C ALA A 383 -4.19 30.75 43.79
N ALA A 384 -4.86 31.24 42.75
CA ALA A 384 -5.58 30.41 41.79
C ALA A 384 -4.76 30.33 40.49
N HIS A 385 -4.02 29.23 40.37
CA HIS A 385 -3.62 28.65 39.08
C HIS A 385 -4.90 28.42 38.25
N TYR A 386 -5.05 29.15 37.14
CA TYR A 386 -6.05 28.83 36.13
C TYR A 386 -5.39 27.99 35.04
N ASP A 387 -5.33 26.68 35.25
CA ASP A 387 -5.46 25.71 34.16
C ASP A 387 -6.97 25.52 33.94
N SER A 388 -7.51 26.13 32.88
CA SER A 388 -8.87 25.83 32.42
C SER A 388 -8.75 25.14 31.07
N ASP A 389 -9.07 23.85 31.10
CA ASP A 389 -9.27 22.96 29.97
C ASP A 389 -10.67 23.27 29.39
N SER A 390 -10.79 24.33 28.59
CA SER A 390 -12.00 24.62 27.81
C SER A 390 -11.82 24.08 26.39
N SER A 391 -12.86 23.43 25.86
CA SER A 391 -12.94 23.07 24.44
C SER A 391 -12.89 24.34 23.61
N LEU A 392 -11.76 24.59 22.97
CA LEU A 392 -11.49 25.79 22.17
C LEU A 392 -12.20 25.66 20.81
N ASP A 393 -13.19 26.51 20.56
CA ASP A 393 -13.80 26.67 19.23
C ASP A 393 -12.98 27.67 18.39
N GLU A 394 -12.82 27.37 17.10
CA GLU A 394 -11.99 28.15 16.14
C GLU A 394 -12.45 29.62 16.01
N ALA A 395 -13.72 29.90 16.29
CA ALA A 395 -14.29 31.25 16.29
C ALA A 395 -13.69 32.16 17.37
N ASP A 396 -13.17 31.60 18.47
CA ASP A 396 -12.48 32.37 19.52
C ASP A 396 -11.05 32.75 19.12
N ILE A 397 -10.54 32.18 18.02
CA ILE A 397 -9.20 32.40 17.47
C ILE A 397 -9.24 33.31 16.24
N ASP A 398 -10.42 33.58 15.70
CA ASP A 398 -10.57 34.23 14.40
C ASP A 398 -10.64 35.76 14.46
N MET A 399 -9.46 36.39 14.41
CA MET A 399 -9.28 37.84 14.20
C MET A 399 -9.45 38.22 12.72
N LEU A 400 -10.56 37.78 12.08
CA LEU A 400 -10.82 37.93 10.64
C LEU A 400 -10.83 39.42 10.21
N ALA A 401 -11.25 40.33 11.08
CA ALA A 401 -11.35 41.77 10.79
C ALA A 401 -9.97 42.47 10.71
N ASP A 402 -9.05 42.13 11.61
CA ASP A 402 -7.71 42.74 11.65
C ASP A 402 -6.83 42.27 10.47
N ALA A 403 -7.02 41.01 10.05
CA ALA A 403 -6.35 40.45 8.88
C ALA A 403 -6.79 41.09 7.54
N GLU A 404 -7.96 41.74 7.48
CA GLU A 404 -8.44 42.45 6.29
C GLU A 404 -7.91 43.89 6.22
N LEU A 405 -7.85 44.60 7.35
CA LEU A 405 -7.28 45.96 7.47
C LEU A 405 -5.76 45.97 7.21
N GLU A 406 -5.02 44.95 7.65
CA GLU A 406 -3.57 44.88 7.43
C GLU A 406 -3.18 44.50 5.99
N LYS A 407 -4.04 43.77 5.25
CA LYS A 407 -3.78 43.34 3.86
C LYS A 407 -3.59 44.51 2.89
N ASP A 408 -4.18 45.67 3.16
CA ASP A 408 -4.05 46.86 2.32
C ASP A 408 -2.72 47.61 2.50
N VAL A 409 -2.06 47.50 3.66
CA VAL A 409 -0.74 48.14 3.93
C VAL A 409 0.40 47.46 3.16
N PHE A 410 0.28 46.16 2.85
CA PHE A 410 1.28 45.38 2.11
C PHE A 410 1.15 45.49 0.58
N ARG A 411 0.17 46.24 0.04
CA ARG A 411 -0.06 46.40 -1.41
C ARG A 411 1.00 47.24 -2.13
N THR A 412 1.88 47.93 -1.41
CA THR A 412 2.77 48.96 -1.98
C THR A 412 4.27 48.67 -1.86
N LYS A 413 4.70 47.63 -1.11
CA LYS A 413 6.12 47.30 -0.94
C LYS A 413 6.62 46.32 -2.02
N PRO A 414 7.69 46.66 -2.78
CA PRO A 414 8.29 45.78 -3.78
C PRO A 414 9.10 44.61 -3.20
N PHE A 415 9.55 44.74 -1.94
CA PHE A 415 10.27 43.71 -1.19
C PHE A 415 9.55 43.47 0.14
N LEU A 416 9.30 42.20 0.46
CA LEU A 416 8.72 41.77 1.74
C LEU A 416 9.79 41.06 2.57
N TYR A 417 9.78 41.33 3.88
CA TYR A 417 10.60 40.64 4.86
C TYR A 417 9.73 39.80 5.81
N VAL A 418 10.31 38.81 6.47
CA VAL A 418 9.56 37.92 7.38
C VAL A 418 8.89 38.72 8.50
N ALA A 419 9.51 39.81 8.97
CA ALA A 419 8.91 40.73 9.94
C ALA A 419 7.57 41.32 9.48
N ASP A 420 7.37 41.51 8.16
CA ASP A 420 6.11 41.99 7.60
C ASP A 420 4.99 40.93 7.71
N LEU A 421 5.33 39.64 7.78
CA LEU A 421 4.39 38.50 7.78
C LEU A 421 4.42 37.67 9.09
N SER A 422 4.94 38.22 10.18
CA SER A 422 5.04 37.58 11.50
C SER A 422 4.49 38.48 12.62
N ARG A 423 3.28 38.98 12.44
CA ARG A 423 2.57 39.90 13.36
C ARG A 423 1.66 39.17 14.35
N LYS A 424 1.21 37.95 14.03
CA LYS A 424 0.32 37.19 14.92
C LYS A 424 1.02 36.78 16.21
N GLY A 425 0.27 36.85 17.32
CA GLY A 425 0.78 36.47 18.64
C GLY A 425 1.20 35.00 18.74
N ARG A 426 2.31 34.74 19.45
CA ARG A 426 2.91 33.40 19.60
C ARG A 426 1.93 32.33 20.09
N LYS A 427 1.13 32.65 21.11
CA LYS A 427 0.18 31.69 21.71
C LYS A 427 -0.85 31.21 20.68
N VAL A 428 -1.39 32.15 19.91
CA VAL A 428 -2.36 31.90 18.83
C VAL A 428 -1.74 31.01 17.75
N LEU A 429 -0.55 31.37 17.27
CA LEU A 429 0.09 30.63 16.18
C LEU A 429 0.53 29.22 16.60
N ARG A 430 1.02 29.05 17.84
CA ARG A 430 1.33 27.73 18.41
C ARG A 430 0.08 26.85 18.55
N GLN A 431 -1.04 27.39 19.01
CA GLN A 431 -2.31 26.66 19.10
C GLN A 431 -2.79 26.23 17.70
N LYS A 432 -2.79 27.16 16.73
CA LYS A 432 -3.13 26.88 15.32
C LYS A 432 -2.35 25.70 14.75
N PHE A 433 -1.02 25.67 14.95
CA PHE A 433 -0.20 24.58 14.41
C PHE A 433 -0.28 23.27 15.21
N LYS A 434 -0.67 23.31 16.50
CA LYS A 434 -0.90 22.11 17.31
C LYS A 434 -2.09 21.30 16.78
N LEU A 435 -3.08 21.96 16.17
CA LEU A 435 -4.25 21.31 15.56
C LEU A 435 -3.85 20.34 14.43
N TYR A 436 -2.75 20.60 13.71
CA TYR A 436 -2.30 19.68 12.65
C TYR A 436 -2.01 18.28 13.19
N GLN A 437 -1.34 18.19 14.34
CA GLN A 437 -1.01 16.91 14.96
C GLN A 437 -2.27 16.22 15.50
N TRP A 438 -3.11 16.93 16.25
CA TRP A 438 -4.30 16.34 16.85
C TRP A 438 -5.30 15.86 15.81
N ASN A 439 -5.57 16.66 14.78
CA ASN A 439 -6.45 16.26 13.68
C ASN A 439 -5.88 15.04 12.94
N LEU A 440 -4.56 14.94 12.77
CA LEU A 440 -3.93 13.78 12.15
C LEU A 440 -4.08 12.52 13.00
N ILE A 441 -3.99 12.61 14.34
CA ILE A 441 -4.27 11.49 15.25
C ILE A 441 -5.71 11.01 15.06
N THR A 442 -6.67 11.94 15.02
CA THR A 442 -8.09 11.61 14.79
C THR A 442 -8.26 10.91 13.44
N ILE A 443 -7.71 11.46 12.36
CA ILE A 443 -7.76 10.85 11.02
C ILE A 443 -7.14 9.45 11.05
N ALA A 444 -5.97 9.29 11.67
CA ALA A 444 -5.28 8.01 11.76
C ALA A 444 -6.11 6.93 12.46
N ILE A 445 -6.84 7.27 13.53
CA ILE A 445 -7.69 6.32 14.25
C ILE A 445 -8.91 5.93 13.41
N PHE A 446 -9.67 6.91 12.90
CA PHE A 446 -10.90 6.65 12.13
C PHE A 446 -10.63 5.99 10.78
N TYR A 447 -9.48 6.29 10.17
CA TYR A 447 -9.05 5.63 8.94
C TYR A 447 -8.43 4.25 9.23
N GLY A 448 -7.62 4.11 10.28
CA GLY A 448 -6.88 2.88 10.56
C GLY A 448 -7.70 1.73 11.12
N LEU A 449 -8.71 2.01 11.96
CA LEU A 449 -9.52 0.94 12.55
C LEU A 449 -10.27 0.11 11.48
N PRO A 450 -10.98 0.70 10.50
CA PRO A 450 -11.59 -0.05 9.41
C PRO A 450 -10.58 -0.81 8.54
N VAL A 451 -9.39 -0.23 8.31
CA VAL A 451 -8.31 -0.87 7.53
C VAL A 451 -7.88 -2.17 8.19
N ILE A 452 -7.61 -2.15 9.50
CA ILE A 452 -7.22 -3.35 10.26
C ILE A 452 -8.30 -4.43 10.17
N GLN A 453 -9.57 -4.05 10.36
CA GLN A 453 -10.69 -4.99 10.26
C GLN A 453 -10.76 -5.64 8.87
N LEU A 454 -10.60 -4.83 7.81
CA LEU A 454 -10.66 -5.31 6.43
C LEU A 454 -9.52 -6.27 6.11
N VAL A 455 -8.27 -5.94 6.45
CA VAL A 455 -7.11 -6.78 6.10
C VAL A 455 -7.13 -8.10 6.87
N ILE A 456 -7.58 -8.10 8.13
CA ILE A 456 -7.79 -9.35 8.90
C ILE A 456 -8.88 -10.22 8.25
N THR A 457 -9.95 -9.59 7.74
CA THR A 457 -11.04 -10.30 7.05
C THR A 457 -10.53 -10.95 5.77
N TYR A 458 -9.78 -10.22 4.92
CA TYR A 458 -9.20 -10.79 3.71
C TYR A 458 -8.23 -11.93 3.99
N GLN A 459 -7.39 -11.77 5.01
CA GLN A 459 -6.44 -12.81 5.42
C GLN A 459 -7.17 -14.07 5.91
N THR A 460 -8.28 -13.90 6.62
CA THR A 460 -9.14 -15.01 7.04
C THR A 460 -9.79 -15.70 5.84
N VAL A 461 -10.31 -14.94 4.88
CA VAL A 461 -10.91 -15.50 3.66
C VAL A 461 -9.88 -16.28 2.85
N LEU A 462 -8.65 -15.76 2.70
CA LEU A 462 -7.56 -16.46 2.04
C LEU A 462 -7.25 -17.80 2.72
N HIS A 463 -7.13 -17.82 4.04
CA HIS A 463 -6.83 -19.07 4.77
C HIS A 463 -7.99 -20.07 4.78
N VAL A 464 -9.24 -19.61 4.87
CA VAL A 464 -10.42 -20.49 4.90
C VAL A 464 -10.76 -21.05 3.53
N THR A 465 -10.62 -20.24 2.48
CA THR A 465 -10.90 -20.69 1.09
C THR A 465 -9.72 -21.40 0.46
N GLY A 466 -8.50 -21.20 1.00
CA GLY A 466 -7.26 -21.64 0.39
C GLY A 466 -6.91 -20.94 -0.93
N ASN A 467 -7.68 -19.91 -1.32
CA ASN A 467 -7.48 -19.21 -2.57
C ASN A 467 -6.35 -18.18 -2.45
N GLN A 468 -5.16 -18.57 -2.90
CA GLN A 468 -3.98 -17.71 -2.89
C GLN A 468 -3.97 -16.70 -4.07
N ASP A 469 -5.00 -16.67 -4.92
CA ASP A 469 -5.18 -15.67 -5.98
C ASP A 469 -5.81 -14.36 -5.46
N LEU A 470 -6.29 -14.33 -4.22
CA LEU A 470 -6.89 -13.14 -3.61
C LEU A 470 -5.87 -12.03 -3.32
N CYS A 471 -4.63 -12.40 -2.95
CA CYS A 471 -3.59 -11.47 -2.54
C CYS A 471 -2.35 -11.61 -3.46
N TYR A 472 -1.77 -10.47 -3.86
CA TYR A 472 -0.69 -10.40 -4.84
C TYR A 472 0.69 -10.37 -4.17
N TYR A 473 1.14 -11.50 -3.65
CA TYR A 473 2.47 -11.61 -3.04
C TYR A 473 3.57 -11.95 -4.05
N ASN A 474 4.80 -11.67 -3.65
CA ASN A 474 5.96 -12.37 -4.19
C ASN A 474 6.09 -13.72 -3.45
N PHE A 475 5.34 -14.72 -3.88
CA PHE A 475 5.26 -16.03 -3.21
C PHE A 475 6.61 -16.78 -3.16
N LEU A 476 7.55 -16.46 -4.05
CA LEU A 476 8.92 -16.98 -3.99
C LEU A 476 9.75 -16.38 -2.84
N CYS A 477 9.28 -15.28 -2.23
CA CYS A 477 9.88 -14.64 -1.07
C CYS A 477 8.79 -14.19 -0.07
N SER A 478 7.77 -15.03 0.14
CA SER A 478 6.72 -14.77 1.14
C SER A 478 6.95 -15.66 2.34
N HIS A 479 7.19 -15.06 3.49
CA HIS A 479 7.53 -15.80 4.72
C HIS A 479 6.40 -15.69 5.75
N PRO A 480 5.65 -16.79 6.00
CA PRO A 480 4.52 -16.75 6.91
C PRO A 480 4.95 -16.84 8.39
N LEU A 481 4.38 -15.97 9.22
CA LEU A 481 4.56 -15.96 10.68
C LEU A 481 3.22 -15.68 11.38
N GLY A 482 2.75 -16.63 12.18
CA GLY A 482 1.45 -16.54 12.85
C GLY A 482 0.31 -16.48 11.81
N VAL A 483 -0.53 -15.44 11.90
CA VAL A 483 -1.68 -15.24 10.99
C VAL A 483 -1.26 -14.62 9.66
N LEU A 484 -0.08 -14.01 9.58
CA LEU A 484 0.40 -13.27 8.40
C LEU A 484 1.08 -14.19 7.39
N SER A 485 0.64 -14.14 6.13
CA SER A 485 1.21 -14.95 5.03
C SER A 485 2.55 -14.41 4.53
N SER A 486 2.73 -13.07 4.55
CA SER A 486 3.92 -12.36 4.08
C SER A 486 4.47 -11.44 5.18
N PHE A 487 4.91 -12.04 6.29
CA PHE A 487 5.36 -11.28 7.47
C PHE A 487 6.58 -10.38 7.15
N ASN A 488 7.48 -10.83 6.29
CA ASN A 488 8.64 -10.06 5.85
C ASN A 488 8.26 -8.72 5.20
N ASN A 489 7.27 -8.71 4.29
CA ASN A 489 6.77 -7.50 3.64
C ASN A 489 6.03 -6.55 4.58
N VAL A 490 5.33 -7.10 5.58
CA VAL A 490 4.73 -6.26 6.63
C VAL A 490 5.82 -5.64 7.51
N PHE A 491 6.81 -6.44 7.90
CA PHE A 491 7.85 -6.02 8.83
C PHE A 491 8.89 -5.08 8.23
N SER A 492 9.14 -5.13 6.91
CA SER A 492 10.07 -4.21 6.23
C SER A 492 9.69 -2.73 6.40
N ASN A 493 8.42 -2.45 6.70
CA ASN A 493 7.90 -1.12 7.00
C ASN A 493 8.28 -0.56 8.39
N ILE A 494 8.94 -1.35 9.25
CA ILE A 494 9.38 -0.94 10.59
C ILE A 494 10.27 0.32 10.58
N GLY A 495 11.02 0.52 9.50
CA GLY A 495 11.90 1.67 9.33
C GLY A 495 11.16 3.00 9.38
N TYR A 496 10.00 3.09 8.74
CA TYR A 496 9.16 4.29 8.77
C TYR A 496 8.68 4.61 10.20
N ILE A 497 8.26 3.58 10.95
CA ILE A 497 7.80 3.72 12.34
C ILE A 497 8.95 4.20 13.24
N MET A 498 10.09 3.49 13.21
CA MET A 498 11.25 3.83 14.02
C MET A 498 11.79 5.23 13.68
N LEU A 499 11.99 5.54 12.41
CA LEU A 499 12.52 6.85 12.02
C LEU A 499 11.50 7.98 12.23
N GLY A 500 10.19 7.72 12.11
CA GLY A 500 9.14 8.66 12.47
C GLY A 500 9.14 9.00 13.97
N LEU A 501 9.24 7.98 14.83
CA LEU A 501 9.37 8.17 16.29
C LEU A 501 10.68 8.89 16.66
N LEU A 502 11.79 8.57 15.99
CA LEU A 502 13.06 9.29 16.16
C LEU A 502 12.91 10.77 15.78
N PHE A 503 12.26 11.07 14.65
CA PHE A 503 11.99 12.43 14.21
C PHE A 503 11.14 13.21 15.23
N LEU A 504 10.11 12.57 15.81
CA LEU A 504 9.32 13.14 16.89
C LEU A 504 10.17 13.47 18.12
N GLY A 505 11.06 12.55 18.53
CA GLY A 505 11.99 12.76 19.64
C GLY A 505 12.97 13.92 19.39
N LEU A 506 13.53 14.01 18.18
CA LEU A 506 14.41 15.11 17.76
C LEU A 506 13.68 16.45 17.71
N THR A 507 12.44 16.46 17.20
CA THR A 507 11.56 17.63 17.18
C THR A 507 11.23 18.08 18.60
N TRP A 508 10.91 17.14 19.49
CA TRP A 508 10.63 17.41 20.90
C TRP A 508 11.82 18.01 21.63
N ARG A 509 13.03 17.43 21.44
CA ARG A 509 14.26 17.99 22.01
C ARG A 509 14.47 19.43 21.54
N ARG A 510 14.27 19.72 20.25
CA ARG A 510 14.43 21.06 19.68
C ARG A 510 13.37 22.04 20.20
N ASP A 511 12.12 21.62 20.29
CA ASP A 511 11.01 22.39 20.88
C ASP A 511 11.28 22.73 22.36
N TYR A 512 11.76 21.76 23.13
CA TYR A 512 12.14 21.96 24.53
C TYR A 512 13.29 22.97 24.70
N LEU A 513 14.37 22.82 23.92
CA LEU A 513 15.50 23.75 23.96
C LEU A 513 15.09 25.17 23.52
N HIS A 514 14.23 25.27 22.51
CA HIS A 514 13.67 26.54 22.05
C HIS A 514 12.85 27.21 23.15
N LYS A 515 11.89 26.52 23.77
CA LYS A 515 11.09 27.06 24.88
C LYS A 515 11.96 27.61 26.01
N LYS A 516 13.00 26.87 26.41
CA LYS A 516 13.95 27.32 27.44
C LYS A 516 14.75 28.55 27.03
N ALA A 517 15.12 28.68 25.75
CA ALA A 517 15.81 29.87 25.25
C ALA A 517 14.90 31.10 25.27
N VAL A 518 13.63 30.92 24.89
CA VAL A 518 12.63 32.00 24.88
C VAL A 518 12.24 32.42 26.30
N GLU A 519 12.13 31.47 27.24
CA GLU A 519 11.91 31.77 28.67
C GLU A 519 13.04 32.62 29.27
N ARG A 520 14.29 32.43 28.78
CA ARG A 520 15.43 33.24 29.22
C ARG A 520 15.41 34.63 28.58
N ASN A 521 15.13 34.72 27.27
CA ASN A 521 15.07 35.98 26.55
C ASN A 521 14.08 35.91 25.37
N ASP A 522 12.94 36.59 25.51
CA ASP A 522 11.85 36.57 24.53
C ASP A 522 12.16 37.36 23.25
N ILE A 523 13.22 38.19 23.25
CA ILE A 523 13.63 39.00 22.08
C ILE A 523 13.98 38.10 20.88
N TYR A 524 14.65 36.97 21.12
CA TYR A 524 14.99 36.02 20.06
C TYR A 524 13.75 35.46 19.34
N GLU A 525 12.61 35.35 20.03
CA GLU A 525 11.36 34.86 19.47
C GLU A 525 10.52 35.95 18.81
N ARG A 526 10.72 37.22 19.17
CA ARG A 526 9.98 38.35 18.59
C ARG A 526 10.64 38.93 17.36
N GLU A 527 11.97 39.05 17.37
CA GLU A 527 12.70 39.88 16.40
C GLU A 527 13.68 39.11 15.54
N TYR A 528 14.06 37.89 15.92
CA TYR A 528 15.11 37.12 15.24
C TYR A 528 14.59 35.81 14.62
N GLY A 529 15.27 35.39 13.55
CA GLY A 529 15.05 34.13 12.86
C GLY A 529 13.64 33.92 12.32
N ILE A 530 13.42 32.75 11.73
CA ILE A 530 12.09 32.33 11.29
C ILE A 530 11.28 31.93 12.54
N PRO A 531 10.03 32.41 12.71
CA PRO A 531 9.14 31.98 13.79
C PRO A 531 9.06 30.45 13.89
N GLN A 532 9.45 29.91 15.05
CA GLN A 532 9.53 28.47 15.26
C GLN A 532 8.17 27.92 15.70
N HIS A 533 7.56 27.08 14.85
CA HIS A 533 6.34 26.35 15.17
C HIS A 533 6.53 24.86 14.92
N PHE A 534 6.63 24.10 16.01
CA PHE A 534 6.91 22.67 15.94
C PHE A 534 5.70 21.79 15.59
N GLY A 535 4.48 22.33 15.61
CA GLY A 535 3.25 21.56 15.36
C GLY A 535 3.22 20.82 14.02
N LEU A 536 3.67 21.48 12.93
CA LEU A 536 3.79 20.83 11.62
C LEU A 536 4.87 19.74 11.61
N PHE A 537 5.99 19.93 12.29
CA PHE A 537 7.02 18.89 12.40
C PHE A 537 6.52 17.68 13.19
N TYR A 538 5.78 17.88 14.29
CA TYR A 538 5.13 16.77 14.98
C TYR A 538 4.13 16.04 14.08
N ALA A 539 3.34 16.77 13.28
CA ALA A 539 2.44 16.15 12.31
C ALA A 539 3.20 15.35 11.24
N MET A 540 4.31 15.87 10.70
CA MET A 540 5.16 15.14 9.75
C MET A 540 5.73 13.85 10.34
N GLY A 541 6.29 13.90 11.56
CA GLY A 541 6.83 12.73 12.24
C GLY A 541 5.78 11.65 12.52
N LEU A 542 4.58 12.09 12.94
CA LEU A 542 3.43 11.19 13.11
C LEU A 542 2.96 10.60 11.78
N ALA A 543 2.91 11.41 10.71
CA ALA A 543 2.54 10.94 9.37
C ALA A 543 3.52 9.87 8.87
N LEU A 544 4.82 10.02 9.10
CA LEU A 544 5.82 9.01 8.75
C LEU A 544 5.66 7.70 9.54
N ALA A 545 5.34 7.78 10.84
CA ALA A 545 5.05 6.58 11.60
C ALA A 545 3.76 5.89 11.14
N MET A 546 2.73 6.66 10.81
CA MET A 546 1.46 6.15 10.29
C MET A 546 1.58 5.58 8.88
N GLU A 547 2.45 6.14 8.04
CA GLU A 547 2.83 5.57 6.75
C GLU A 547 3.34 4.14 6.92
N GLY A 548 4.29 3.92 7.83
CA GLY A 548 4.79 2.57 8.12
C GLY A 548 3.71 1.61 8.60
N PHE A 549 2.78 2.09 9.42
CA PHE A 549 1.65 1.29 9.90
C PHE A 549 0.69 0.90 8.76
N MET A 550 0.24 1.89 7.96
CA MET A 550 -0.74 1.66 6.89
C MET A 550 -0.15 0.92 5.70
N SER A 551 1.10 1.19 5.35
CA SER A 551 1.86 0.42 4.35
C SER A 551 2.01 -1.04 4.78
N GLY A 552 2.34 -1.27 6.06
CA GLY A 552 2.33 -2.60 6.65
C GLY A 552 0.97 -3.30 6.51
N CYS A 553 -0.14 -2.59 6.76
CA CYS A 553 -1.49 -3.12 6.57
C CYS A 553 -1.79 -3.50 5.11
N TYR A 554 -1.36 -2.70 4.13
CA TYR A 554 -1.49 -3.05 2.72
C TYR A 554 -0.79 -4.38 2.39
N HIS A 555 0.43 -4.57 2.88
CA HIS A 555 1.21 -5.79 2.66
C HIS A 555 0.70 -7.03 3.42
N VAL A 556 -0.32 -6.89 4.28
CA VAL A 556 -1.03 -8.04 4.86
C VAL A 556 -1.85 -8.80 3.81
N CYS A 557 -2.37 -8.10 2.80
CA CYS A 557 -3.00 -8.71 1.62
C CYS A 557 -3.05 -7.64 0.51
N PRO A 558 -2.00 -7.56 -0.33
CA PRO A 558 -1.91 -6.56 -1.38
C PRO A 558 -2.92 -6.88 -2.47
N SER A 559 -3.81 -5.94 -2.72
CA SER A 559 -4.87 -6.03 -3.72
C SER A 559 -5.27 -4.66 -4.23
N TYR A 560 -6.01 -4.62 -5.33
CA TYR A 560 -6.58 -3.40 -5.88
C TYR A 560 -7.45 -2.62 -4.87
N THR A 561 -8.20 -3.33 -4.01
CA THR A 561 -9.09 -2.69 -3.03
C THR A 561 -8.35 -2.07 -1.86
N ASN A 562 -7.15 -2.58 -1.54
CA ASN A 562 -6.38 -2.21 -0.36
C ASN A 562 -5.24 -1.24 -0.69
N PHE A 563 -4.93 -1.01 -1.97
CA PHE A 563 -3.82 -0.18 -2.42
C PHE A 563 -3.83 1.24 -1.84
N GLN A 564 -5.02 1.79 -1.62
CA GLN A 564 -5.16 3.16 -1.10
C GLN A 564 -4.60 3.36 0.32
N PHE A 565 -4.42 2.28 1.09
CA PHE A 565 -3.91 2.36 2.46
C PHE A 565 -2.47 2.86 2.49
N ASP A 566 -1.64 2.38 1.56
CA ASP A 566 -0.25 2.79 1.38
C ASP A 566 -0.18 4.24 0.86
N THR A 567 -0.90 4.54 -0.21
CA THR A 567 -0.73 5.84 -0.90
C THR A 567 -1.30 7.05 -0.14
N SER A 568 -2.29 6.85 0.74
CA SER A 568 -2.98 7.97 1.40
C SER A 568 -2.05 8.77 2.32
N PHE A 569 -1.21 8.10 3.12
CA PHE A 569 -0.28 8.78 4.01
C PHE A 569 0.94 9.34 3.27
N MET A 570 1.33 8.77 2.13
CA MET A 570 2.26 9.41 1.20
C MET A 570 1.75 10.78 0.73
N TYR A 571 0.47 10.90 0.39
CA TYR A 571 -0.14 12.20 0.07
C TYR A 571 -0.11 13.16 1.25
N VAL A 572 -0.47 12.69 2.45
CA VAL A 572 -0.42 13.49 3.69
C VAL A 572 1.00 14.03 3.88
N ILE A 573 2.02 13.17 3.79
CA ILE A 573 3.43 13.54 3.96
C ILE A 573 3.82 14.60 2.93
N ALA A 574 3.50 14.41 1.66
CA ALA A 574 3.85 15.35 0.61
C ALA A 574 3.21 16.74 0.85
N VAL A 575 1.92 16.78 1.20
CA VAL A 575 1.21 18.02 1.49
C VAL A 575 1.76 18.71 2.75
N LEU A 576 2.01 17.96 3.84
CA LEU A 576 2.60 18.53 5.05
C LEU A 576 4.00 19.09 4.80
N CYS A 577 4.81 18.42 3.98
CA CYS A 577 6.13 18.93 3.58
C CYS A 577 6.01 20.24 2.78
N MET A 578 5.11 20.29 1.79
CA MET A 578 4.87 21.52 1.02
C MET A 578 4.36 22.66 1.89
N LEU A 579 3.41 22.39 2.80
CA LEU A 579 2.92 23.35 3.78
C LEU A 579 4.02 23.84 4.70
N LYS A 580 4.92 22.95 5.17
CA LYS A 580 6.05 23.32 6.01
C LYS A 580 7.05 24.22 5.28
N ILE A 581 7.37 23.92 4.02
CA ILE A 581 8.23 24.77 3.19
C ILE A 581 7.62 26.16 3.06
N TYR A 582 6.34 26.23 2.66
CA TYR A 582 5.62 27.50 2.49
C TYR A 582 5.56 28.32 3.80
N GLN A 583 5.21 27.66 4.91
CA GLN A 583 5.10 28.26 6.24
C GLN A 583 6.42 28.89 6.73
N SER A 584 7.57 28.41 6.26
CA SER A 584 8.88 28.93 6.69
C SER A 584 9.11 30.39 6.29
N ARG A 585 8.48 30.88 5.21
CA ARG A 585 8.57 32.30 4.79
C ARG A 585 7.24 33.04 4.91
N HIS A 586 6.17 32.33 5.23
CA HIS A 586 4.81 32.85 5.27
C HIS A 586 4.06 32.40 6.55
N PRO A 587 4.55 32.74 7.75
CA PRO A 587 4.02 32.18 9.00
C PRO A 587 2.56 32.57 9.29
N ASP A 588 2.14 33.79 8.95
CA ASP A 588 0.78 34.27 9.29
C ASP A 588 -0.31 33.90 8.28
N ILE A 589 0.08 33.64 7.03
CA ILE A 589 -0.83 33.40 5.89
C ILE A 589 -0.92 31.93 5.47
N SER A 590 -0.30 31.02 6.23
CA SER A 590 -0.40 29.58 5.96
C SER A 590 -1.84 29.07 6.13
N ALA A 591 -2.20 28.05 5.35
CA ALA A 591 -3.50 27.38 5.45
C ALA A 591 -3.77 26.86 6.88
N THR A 592 -5.05 26.78 7.26
CA THR A 592 -5.48 26.17 8.52
C THR A 592 -5.45 24.64 8.41
N ALA A 593 -5.38 23.95 9.57
CA ALA A 593 -5.36 22.49 9.59
C ALA A 593 -6.65 21.89 8.99
N TYR A 594 -7.81 22.41 9.34
CA TYR A 594 -9.10 21.94 8.82
C TYR A 594 -9.21 22.11 7.31
N SER A 595 -8.86 23.29 6.77
CA SER A 595 -8.88 23.52 5.31
C SER A 595 -7.91 22.60 4.57
N SER A 596 -6.70 22.39 5.10
CA SER A 596 -5.69 21.53 4.49
C SER A 596 -6.13 20.07 4.45
N TYR A 597 -6.63 19.53 5.57
CA TYR A 597 -7.10 18.14 5.62
C TYR A 597 -8.41 17.94 4.88
N PHE A 598 -9.29 18.95 4.80
CA PHE A 598 -10.48 18.89 3.96
C PHE A 598 -10.13 18.84 2.47
N CYS A 599 -9.17 19.65 2.03
CA CYS A 599 -8.66 19.59 0.66
C CYS A 599 -8.04 18.21 0.36
N LEU A 600 -7.27 17.66 1.30
CA LEU A 600 -6.72 16.32 1.17
C LEU A 600 -7.81 15.24 1.10
N ALA A 601 -8.85 15.32 1.92
CA ALA A 601 -9.98 14.40 1.88
C ALA A 601 -10.70 14.44 0.51
N PHE A 602 -10.85 15.63 -0.08
CA PHE A 602 -11.40 15.77 -1.43
C PHE A 602 -10.49 15.16 -2.50
N VAL A 603 -9.17 15.29 -2.36
CA VAL A 603 -8.21 14.64 -3.27
C VAL A 603 -8.27 13.12 -3.14
N ILE A 604 -8.33 12.58 -1.92
CA ILE A 604 -8.49 11.14 -1.68
C ILE A 604 -9.82 10.65 -2.26
N PHE A 605 -10.90 11.42 -2.14
CA PHE A 605 -12.19 11.09 -2.76
C PHE A 605 -12.10 11.01 -4.29
N ILE A 606 -11.40 11.96 -4.93
CA ILE A 606 -11.12 11.88 -6.37
C ILE A 606 -10.26 10.64 -6.69
N ALA A 607 -9.30 10.29 -5.84
CA ALA A 607 -8.49 9.08 -6.00
C ALA A 607 -9.36 7.82 -6.01
N VAL A 608 -10.31 7.69 -5.09
CA VAL A 608 -11.28 6.58 -5.06
C VAL A 608 -12.09 6.53 -6.35
N ILE A 609 -12.61 7.67 -6.82
CA ILE A 609 -13.38 7.72 -8.07
C ILE A 609 -12.52 7.34 -9.26
N GLY A 610 -11.28 7.82 -9.34
CA GLY A 610 -10.39 7.53 -10.46
C GLY A 610 -9.97 6.07 -10.53
N VAL A 611 -9.77 5.45 -9.37
CA VAL A 611 -9.53 4.02 -9.23
C VAL A 611 -10.78 3.25 -9.72
N VAL A 612 -11.96 3.50 -9.16
CA VAL A 612 -13.18 2.70 -9.43
C VAL A 612 -13.83 2.99 -10.80
N TYR A 613 -13.83 4.24 -11.26
CA TYR A 613 -14.59 4.73 -12.42
C TYR A 613 -13.71 5.47 -13.44
N GLY A 614 -12.49 4.99 -13.70
CA GLY A 614 -11.47 5.55 -14.60
C GLY A 614 -11.85 5.65 -16.10
N SER A 615 -13.06 6.11 -16.41
CA SER A 615 -13.60 6.34 -17.75
C SER A 615 -12.90 7.50 -18.46
N LEU A 616 -13.02 7.56 -19.79
CA LEU A 616 -12.51 8.70 -20.58
C LEU A 616 -13.07 10.04 -20.10
N LEU A 617 -14.36 10.08 -19.75
CA LEU A 617 -15.01 11.29 -19.23
C LEU A 617 -14.38 11.73 -17.92
N PHE A 618 -14.11 10.81 -17.00
CA PHE A 618 -13.42 11.10 -15.74
C PHE A 618 -12.05 11.75 -16.01
N TRP A 619 -11.24 11.18 -16.90
CA TRP A 619 -9.93 11.72 -17.25
C TRP A 619 -9.98 13.12 -17.88
N ILE A 620 -10.96 13.38 -18.76
CA ILE A 620 -11.18 14.71 -19.34
C ILE A 620 -11.54 15.72 -18.25
N VAL A 621 -12.51 15.39 -17.39
CA VAL A 621 -12.95 16.26 -16.28
C VAL A 621 -11.79 16.53 -15.31
N LEU A 622 -11.06 15.50 -14.92
CA LEU A 622 -9.90 15.61 -14.03
C LEU A 622 -8.83 16.52 -14.63
N THR A 623 -8.53 16.39 -15.91
CA THR A 623 -7.53 17.22 -16.60
C THR A 623 -7.93 18.70 -16.55
N VAL A 624 -9.20 19.01 -16.86
CA VAL A 624 -9.72 20.38 -16.79
C VAL A 624 -9.66 20.93 -15.36
N VAL A 625 -10.13 20.16 -14.39
CA VAL A 625 -10.11 20.56 -12.97
C VAL A 625 -8.67 20.76 -12.48
N HIS A 626 -7.74 19.86 -12.82
CA HIS A 626 -6.34 19.95 -12.44
C HIS A 626 -5.66 21.19 -13.03
N MET A 627 -5.89 21.49 -14.31
CA MET A 627 -5.36 22.70 -14.96
C MET A 627 -5.95 23.97 -14.32
N LEU A 628 -7.26 24.01 -14.06
CA LEU A 628 -7.90 25.13 -13.38
C LEU A 628 -7.37 25.31 -11.95
N ALA A 629 -7.21 24.23 -11.20
CA ALA A 629 -6.63 24.26 -9.86
C ALA A 629 -5.20 24.78 -9.89
N CYS A 630 -4.35 24.34 -10.83
CA CYS A 630 -3.00 24.85 -11.01
C CYS A 630 -3.00 26.37 -11.30
N MET A 631 -3.93 26.85 -12.12
CA MET A 631 -4.09 28.29 -12.40
C MET A 631 -4.51 29.06 -11.14
N VAL A 632 -5.47 28.55 -10.38
CA VAL A 632 -5.92 29.17 -9.12
C VAL A 632 -4.77 29.19 -8.09
N PHE A 633 -4.05 28.09 -7.90
CA PHE A 633 -2.90 28.05 -7.00
C PHE A 633 -1.78 28.98 -7.46
N THR A 634 -1.54 29.10 -8.76
CA THR A 634 -0.57 30.04 -9.33
C THR A 634 -0.92 31.48 -8.98
N VAL A 635 -2.18 31.82 -9.16
CA VAL A 635 -2.74 33.11 -8.79
C VAL A 635 -2.58 33.36 -7.28
N GLU A 636 -2.99 32.41 -6.46
CA GLU A 636 -2.91 32.54 -5.00
C GLU A 636 -1.46 32.67 -4.53
N ILE A 637 -0.53 31.85 -5.03
CA ILE A 637 0.88 31.91 -4.62
C ILE A 637 1.56 33.18 -5.12
N TYR A 638 1.29 33.60 -6.37
CA TYR A 638 1.88 34.82 -6.92
C TYR A 638 1.46 36.07 -6.14
N TYR A 639 0.21 36.11 -5.68
CA TYR A 639 -0.32 37.20 -4.87
C TYR A 639 -0.31 36.89 -3.34
N MET A 640 0.31 35.80 -2.90
CA MET A 640 0.36 35.35 -1.49
C MET A 640 -1.00 35.18 -0.78
N GLY A 641 -1.98 34.50 -1.38
CA GLY A 641 -3.28 34.22 -0.75
C GLY A 641 -4.24 35.42 -0.75
N ARG A 642 -3.93 36.46 -1.54
CA ARG A 642 -4.59 37.79 -1.49
C ARG A 642 -5.62 38.01 -2.59
N TRP A 643 -5.85 37.02 -3.47
CA TRP A 643 -6.85 37.15 -4.55
C TRP A 643 -8.21 36.63 -4.06
N LYS A 644 -9.10 37.54 -3.62
CA LYS A 644 -10.52 37.19 -3.48
C LYS A 644 -11.15 37.04 -4.87
N MET A 645 -11.66 35.86 -5.21
CA MET A 645 -12.55 35.62 -6.36
C MET A 645 -13.90 36.34 -6.12
N ALA A 646 -13.88 37.65 -5.91
CA ALA A 646 -15.09 38.43 -5.81
C ALA A 646 -15.75 38.43 -7.18
N ALA A 647 -16.99 37.96 -7.22
CA ALA A 647 -17.87 37.79 -8.37
C ALA A 647 -18.18 39.10 -9.11
N ASN A 648 -17.15 39.75 -9.67
CA ASN A 648 -17.28 40.99 -10.40
C ASN A 648 -16.60 40.87 -11.77
N LEU A 649 -17.41 40.92 -12.83
CA LEU A 649 -17.00 41.09 -14.24
C LEU A 649 -16.06 42.30 -14.49
N GLY A 650 -15.84 43.15 -13.48
CA GLY A 650 -14.95 44.31 -13.53
C GLY A 650 -13.46 43.99 -13.65
N VAL A 651 -12.98 42.82 -13.20
CA VAL A 651 -11.54 42.45 -13.30
C VAL A 651 -11.15 42.12 -14.73
N PHE A 652 -11.98 41.36 -15.45
CA PHE A 652 -11.79 41.12 -16.89
C PHE A 652 -11.83 42.44 -17.68
N LYS A 653 -12.72 43.37 -17.31
CA LYS A 653 -12.78 44.71 -17.89
C LYS A 653 -11.52 45.54 -17.61
N ARG A 654 -10.90 45.37 -16.44
CA ARG A 654 -9.66 46.05 -16.02
C ARG A 654 -8.43 45.48 -16.71
N ILE A 655 -8.33 44.15 -16.81
CA ILE A 655 -7.28 43.46 -17.58
C ILE A 655 -7.40 43.80 -19.08
N TRP A 656 -8.63 43.77 -19.62
CA TRP A 656 -8.92 44.15 -21.00
C TRP A 656 -8.54 45.61 -21.31
N ASN A 657 -8.88 46.55 -20.40
CA ASN A 657 -8.48 47.95 -20.54
C ASN A 657 -6.96 48.16 -20.42
N VAL A 658 -6.26 47.44 -19.54
CA VAL A 658 -4.80 47.49 -19.44
C VAL A 658 -4.13 46.92 -20.69
N VAL A 659 -4.63 45.82 -21.25
CA VAL A 659 -4.11 45.23 -22.50
C VAL A 659 -4.35 46.15 -23.72
N ILE A 660 -5.49 46.84 -23.77
CA ILE A 660 -5.82 47.79 -24.85
C ILE A 660 -5.04 49.10 -24.74
N ILE A 661 -4.82 49.62 -23.53
CA ILE A 661 -4.20 50.93 -23.30
C ILE A 661 -2.65 50.84 -23.28
N ASP A 662 -2.05 49.79 -22.71
CA ASP A 662 -0.59 49.73 -22.45
C ASP A 662 0.25 48.96 -23.50
N ARG A 663 -0.30 48.61 -24.67
CA ARG A 663 0.36 47.97 -25.84
C ARG A 663 1.70 47.27 -25.50
N LEU A 664 1.64 46.12 -24.85
CA LEU A 664 2.77 45.20 -24.62
C LEU A 664 3.98 45.75 -23.82
N LYS A 665 3.92 46.95 -23.21
CA LYS A 665 5.02 47.46 -22.35
C LYS A 665 4.98 46.94 -20.89
N CYS A 666 3.91 46.27 -20.47
CA CYS A 666 3.70 45.72 -19.12
C CYS A 666 3.94 44.20 -19.02
N VAL A 667 4.92 43.65 -19.74
CA VAL A 667 5.24 42.19 -19.69
C VAL A 667 6.22 41.84 -18.56
N ARG A 668 6.74 42.81 -17.80
CA ARG A 668 7.60 42.50 -16.65
C ARG A 668 6.75 42.11 -15.43
N PRO A 669 6.80 40.83 -14.97
CA PRO A 669 6.09 40.44 -13.76
C PRO A 669 6.66 41.19 -12.55
N MET A 670 5.77 41.64 -11.67
CA MET A 670 6.09 42.35 -10.42
C MET A 670 7.02 41.54 -9.51
N TYR A 671 6.87 40.21 -9.48
CA TYR A 671 7.74 39.29 -8.77
C TYR A 671 8.35 38.28 -9.76
N VAL A 672 9.45 38.65 -10.42
CA VAL A 672 10.09 37.85 -11.48
C VAL A 672 10.46 36.45 -11.01
N ASP A 673 11.08 36.33 -9.84
CA ASP A 673 11.58 35.05 -9.32
C ASP A 673 10.44 34.06 -9.05
N ARG A 674 9.31 34.53 -8.50
CA ARG A 674 8.09 33.74 -8.31
C ARG A 674 7.40 33.39 -9.62
N ALA A 675 7.35 34.35 -10.55
CA ALA A 675 6.74 34.13 -11.86
C ALA A 675 7.45 33.00 -12.63
N VAL A 676 8.78 32.96 -12.59
CA VAL A 676 9.57 31.90 -13.23
C VAL A 676 9.25 30.53 -12.63
N LEU A 677 9.21 30.42 -11.30
CA LEU A 677 8.84 29.17 -10.63
C LEU A 677 7.46 28.70 -11.05
N LEU A 678 6.47 29.59 -11.00
CA LEU A 678 5.09 29.24 -11.28
C LEU A 678 4.90 28.84 -12.74
N VAL A 679 5.62 29.46 -13.68
CA VAL A 679 5.62 29.03 -15.09
C VAL A 679 6.19 27.62 -15.21
N ILE A 680 7.35 27.33 -14.61
CA ILE A 680 7.95 25.98 -14.65
C ILE A 680 6.99 24.96 -14.00
N GLY A 681 6.43 25.28 -12.84
CA GLY A 681 5.47 24.44 -12.13
C GLY A 681 4.22 24.15 -12.96
N ASN A 682 3.64 25.15 -13.62
CA ASN A 682 2.49 24.93 -14.51
C ASN A 682 2.86 24.07 -15.71
N LEU A 683 4.00 24.31 -16.36
CA LEU A 683 4.44 23.49 -17.49
C LEU A 683 4.60 22.02 -17.10
N CYS A 684 5.22 21.74 -15.95
CA CYS A 684 5.33 20.38 -15.42
C CYS A 684 3.96 19.77 -15.10
N ASN A 685 3.08 20.50 -14.43
CA ASN A 685 1.74 20.00 -14.08
C ASN A 685 0.84 19.79 -15.31
N TRP A 686 0.92 20.65 -16.32
CA TRP A 686 0.18 20.47 -17.57
C TRP A 686 0.71 19.28 -18.35
N ALA A 687 2.03 19.08 -18.39
CA ALA A 687 2.62 17.88 -19.00
C ALA A 687 2.11 16.60 -18.34
N LEU A 688 2.04 16.56 -17.00
CA LEU A 688 1.45 15.43 -16.25
C LEU A 688 -0.04 15.26 -16.56
N ALA A 689 -0.81 16.35 -16.62
CA ALA A 689 -2.23 16.30 -16.94
C ALA A 689 -2.49 15.75 -18.36
N PHE A 690 -1.70 16.17 -19.34
CA PHE A 690 -1.78 15.64 -20.71
C PHE A 690 -1.35 14.17 -20.78
N TYR A 691 -0.30 13.79 -20.05
CA TYR A 691 0.09 12.38 -19.92
C TYR A 691 -1.05 11.53 -19.36
N GLY A 692 -1.73 12.00 -18.32
CA GLY A 692 -2.87 11.30 -17.70
C GLY A 692 -4.01 11.00 -18.66
N VAL A 693 -4.45 11.99 -19.47
CA VAL A 693 -5.57 11.78 -20.42
C VAL A 693 -5.19 10.92 -21.63
N ILE A 694 -3.91 10.93 -22.04
CA ILE A 694 -3.40 10.15 -23.17
C ILE A 694 -3.26 8.67 -22.78
N GLU A 695 -2.46 8.40 -21.74
CA GLU A 695 -2.10 7.04 -21.34
C GLU A 695 -3.18 6.37 -20.48
N ARG A 696 -3.94 7.14 -19.68
CA ARG A 696 -4.98 6.67 -18.76
C ARG A 696 -4.49 5.47 -17.92
N PRO A 697 -3.45 5.66 -17.09
CA PRO A 697 -2.89 4.58 -16.28
C PRO A 697 -3.95 3.94 -15.38
N LYS A 698 -3.89 2.61 -15.23
CA LYS A 698 -4.79 1.86 -14.34
C LYS A 698 -4.52 2.20 -12.87
N ASP A 699 -3.24 2.31 -12.49
CA ASP A 699 -2.84 2.84 -11.20
C ASP A 699 -2.99 4.37 -11.12
N PHE A 700 -4.23 4.82 -10.90
CA PHE A 700 -4.57 6.22 -10.72
C PHE A 700 -3.91 6.85 -9.49
N ALA A 701 -3.76 6.08 -8.40
CA ALA A 701 -3.22 6.60 -7.16
C ALA A 701 -1.70 6.86 -7.28
N SER A 702 -0.92 5.99 -7.91
CA SER A 702 0.48 6.29 -8.23
C SER A 702 0.64 7.48 -9.18
N TYR A 703 -0.28 7.66 -10.14
CA TYR A 703 -0.29 8.86 -10.99
C TYR A 703 -0.48 10.14 -10.18
N LEU A 704 -1.44 10.16 -9.25
CA LEU A 704 -1.69 11.31 -8.38
C LEU A 704 -0.53 11.55 -7.40
N LEU A 705 0.09 10.47 -6.89
CA LEU A 705 1.30 10.56 -6.07
C LEU A 705 2.44 11.25 -6.82
N ALA A 706 2.65 10.89 -8.09
CA ALA A 706 3.68 11.50 -8.92
C ALA A 706 3.49 13.03 -9.03
N ILE A 707 2.25 13.51 -9.15
CA ILE A 707 1.93 14.95 -9.13
C ILE A 707 2.41 15.59 -7.82
N PHE A 708 2.06 14.99 -6.68
CA PHE A 708 2.46 15.53 -5.37
C PHE A 708 3.97 15.54 -5.17
N ILE A 709 4.65 14.45 -5.50
CA ILE A 709 6.11 14.33 -5.33
C ILE A 709 6.85 15.29 -6.27
N ILE A 710 6.45 15.39 -7.54
CA ILE A 710 7.08 16.32 -8.49
C ILE A 710 6.92 17.77 -8.01
N ASN A 711 5.73 18.15 -7.54
CA ASN A 711 5.50 19.49 -6.98
C ASN A 711 6.34 19.73 -5.71
N LEU A 712 6.42 18.75 -4.81
CA LEU A 712 7.24 18.84 -3.61
C LEU A 712 8.74 19.02 -3.96
N LEU A 713 9.26 18.26 -4.92
CA LEU A 713 10.64 18.36 -5.38
C LEU A 713 10.91 19.73 -6.03
N LEU A 714 10.00 20.22 -6.88
CA LEU A 714 10.10 21.55 -7.47
C LEU A 714 10.12 22.65 -6.41
N TYR A 715 9.24 22.56 -5.41
CA TYR A 715 9.17 23.53 -4.32
C TYR A 715 10.42 23.51 -3.45
N THR A 716 10.93 22.31 -3.14
CA THR A 716 12.15 22.15 -2.35
C THR A 716 13.37 22.70 -3.10
N ALA A 717 13.50 22.37 -4.39
CA ALA A 717 14.58 22.88 -5.24
C ALA A 717 14.53 24.42 -5.37
N PHE A 718 13.33 24.98 -5.55
CA PHE A 718 13.13 26.42 -5.59
C PHE A 718 13.53 27.08 -4.27
N TYR A 719 13.10 26.53 -3.14
CA TYR A 719 13.41 27.07 -1.82
C TYR A 719 14.93 27.15 -1.60
N ILE A 720 15.66 26.07 -1.92
CA ILE A 720 17.12 26.01 -1.84
C ILE A 720 17.76 27.03 -2.80
N ALA A 721 17.30 27.10 -4.05
CA ALA A 721 17.81 28.04 -5.04
C ALA A 721 17.63 29.51 -4.60
N MET A 722 16.49 29.84 -3.99
CA MET A 722 16.20 31.17 -3.49
C MET A 722 17.03 31.57 -2.28
N LYS A 723 17.33 30.62 -1.37
CA LYS A 723 18.31 30.84 -0.28
C LYS A 723 19.68 31.21 -0.86
N ILE A 724 20.17 30.46 -1.84
CA ILE A 724 21.46 30.72 -2.50
C ILE A 724 21.47 32.09 -3.20
N ARG A 725 20.40 32.44 -3.92
CA ARG A 725 20.25 33.72 -4.62
C ARG A 725 20.28 34.92 -3.67
N HIS A 726 19.65 34.79 -2.50
CA HIS A 726 19.66 35.82 -1.45
C HIS A 726 20.89 35.79 -0.56
N LYS A 727 21.90 34.97 -0.90
CA LYS A 727 23.17 34.82 -0.15
C LYS A 727 22.99 34.30 1.28
N GLU A 728 21.90 33.58 1.55
CA GLU A 728 21.73 32.79 2.77
C GLU A 728 22.64 31.56 2.71
N LYS A 729 23.22 31.15 3.85
CA LYS A 729 24.24 30.10 3.87
C LYS A 729 23.61 28.75 4.18
N ILE A 730 23.85 27.75 3.35
CA ILE A 730 23.50 26.37 3.70
C ILE A 730 24.62 25.80 4.58
N MET A 731 24.29 25.50 5.83
CA MET A 731 25.23 24.95 6.80
C MET A 731 25.70 23.54 6.38
N LEU A 732 26.85 23.10 6.90
CA LEU A 732 27.42 21.79 6.54
C LEU A 732 26.48 20.62 6.85
N ILE A 733 25.76 20.67 7.98
CA ILE A 733 24.82 19.62 8.42
C ILE A 733 23.69 19.40 7.39
N PRO A 734 22.89 20.43 7.00
CA PRO A 734 21.87 20.25 5.97
C PRO A 734 22.47 19.88 4.60
N CYS A 735 23.66 20.35 4.23
CA CYS A 735 24.36 19.90 3.03
C CYS A 735 24.63 18.38 3.04
N CYS A 736 25.11 17.83 4.16
CA CYS A 736 25.32 16.40 4.32
C CYS A 736 23.99 15.62 4.20
N PHE A 737 22.91 16.14 4.79
CA PHE A 737 21.59 15.51 4.65
C PHE A 737 21.05 15.56 3.22
N ILE A 738 21.22 16.66 2.49
CA ILE A 738 20.83 16.78 1.08
C ILE A 738 21.58 15.74 0.22
N LEU A 739 22.90 15.62 0.40
CA LEU A 739 23.70 14.64 -0.34
C LEU A 739 23.24 13.22 -0.04
N LEU A 740 23.13 12.87 1.25
CA LEU A 740 22.76 11.52 1.66
C LEU A 740 21.34 11.17 1.21
N ALA A 741 20.39 12.10 1.35
CA ALA A 741 19.01 11.92 0.88
C ALA A 741 18.95 11.71 -0.64
N GLY A 742 19.74 12.45 -1.43
CA GLY A 742 19.81 12.26 -2.88
C GLY A 742 20.34 10.88 -3.27
N ILE A 743 21.37 10.39 -2.59
CA ILE A 743 21.93 9.05 -2.80
C ILE A 743 20.90 7.97 -2.43
N THR A 744 20.29 8.07 -1.23
CA THR A 744 19.34 7.06 -0.76
C THR A 744 18.07 7.03 -1.59
N TRP A 745 17.54 8.19 -2.03
CA TRP A 745 16.42 8.24 -2.97
C TRP A 745 16.77 7.63 -4.34
N GLY A 746 17.98 7.87 -4.85
CA GLY A 746 18.43 7.26 -6.11
C GLY A 746 18.41 5.74 -6.06
N PHE A 747 18.94 5.14 -5.00
CA PHE A 747 18.86 3.69 -4.80
C PHE A 747 17.43 3.20 -4.54
N ALA A 748 16.63 3.93 -3.74
CA ALA A 748 15.24 3.57 -3.49
C ALA A 748 14.44 3.49 -4.81
N LEU A 749 14.57 4.49 -5.69
CA LEU A 749 13.88 4.52 -6.98
C LEU A 749 14.32 3.38 -7.92
N TRP A 750 15.58 2.96 -7.84
CA TRP A 750 16.06 1.80 -8.62
C TRP A 750 15.33 0.51 -8.21
N PHE A 751 15.19 0.26 -6.91
CA PHE A 751 14.46 -0.90 -6.39
C PHE A 751 12.95 -0.82 -6.63
N PHE A 752 12.36 0.38 -6.53
CA PHE A 752 10.94 0.61 -6.83
C PHE A 752 10.57 0.20 -8.26
N MET A 753 11.48 0.38 -9.22
CA MET A 753 11.23 0.07 -10.64
C MET A 753 11.34 -1.43 -10.98
N ALA A 754 11.75 -2.30 -10.04
CA ALA A 754 11.95 -3.72 -10.29
C ALA A 754 10.65 -4.52 -10.54
N ARG A 755 9.48 -3.98 -10.16
CA ARG A 755 8.13 -4.54 -10.39
C ARG A 755 8.02 -6.07 -10.16
N LEU A 756 8.14 -6.51 -8.91
CA LEU A 756 8.02 -7.92 -8.52
C LEU A 756 6.58 -8.47 -8.57
N THR A 757 5.60 -7.62 -8.30
CA THR A 757 4.17 -7.95 -8.30
C THR A 757 3.37 -6.81 -8.94
N SER A 758 2.20 -7.12 -9.50
CA SER A 758 1.29 -6.11 -10.02
C SER A 758 -0.15 -6.60 -9.94
N TRP A 759 -0.99 -5.85 -9.22
CA TRP A 759 -2.43 -6.06 -9.17
C TRP A 759 -3.16 -5.58 -10.45
N GLU A 760 -2.46 -4.88 -11.36
CA GLU A 760 -3.03 -4.46 -12.66
C GLU A 760 -3.18 -5.64 -13.64
N LEU A 761 -2.49 -6.75 -13.35
CA LEU A 761 -2.51 -8.01 -14.06
C LEU A 761 -3.35 -9.03 -13.31
N THR A 762 -3.66 -10.16 -13.92
CA THR A 762 -4.26 -11.30 -13.20
C THR A 762 -3.27 -11.88 -12.18
N PRO A 763 -3.75 -12.64 -11.18
CA PRO A 763 -2.89 -13.29 -10.19
C PRO A 763 -1.81 -14.17 -10.83
N ALA A 764 -2.18 -15.00 -11.81
CA ALA A 764 -1.24 -15.86 -12.55
C ALA A 764 -0.17 -15.05 -13.30
N GLN A 765 -0.54 -13.95 -13.96
CA GLN A 765 0.41 -13.09 -14.68
C GLN A 765 1.32 -12.31 -13.74
N SER A 766 0.81 -11.83 -12.61
CA SER A 766 1.61 -11.15 -11.59
C SER A 766 2.71 -12.08 -11.05
N ARG A 767 2.46 -13.39 -10.95
CA ARG A 767 3.45 -14.37 -10.47
C ARG A 767 4.64 -14.56 -11.40
N GLU A 768 4.52 -14.19 -12.68
CA GLU A 768 5.66 -14.24 -13.60
C GLU A 768 6.81 -13.34 -13.13
N GLY A 769 6.47 -12.21 -12.48
CA GLY A 769 7.41 -11.27 -11.88
C GLY A 769 8.02 -11.72 -10.55
N ASN A 770 7.51 -12.78 -9.92
CA ASN A 770 8.02 -13.27 -8.65
C ASN A 770 9.50 -13.70 -8.78
N GLN A 771 10.28 -13.34 -7.77
CA GLN A 771 11.73 -13.59 -7.68
C GLN A 771 12.09 -14.12 -6.30
N PRO A 772 13.16 -14.93 -6.18
CA PRO A 772 13.68 -15.34 -4.88
C PRO A 772 14.11 -14.13 -4.04
N CYS A 773 14.18 -14.32 -2.72
CA CYS A 773 14.64 -13.30 -1.79
C CYS A 773 16.06 -12.80 -2.12
N MET A 774 16.29 -11.51 -1.92
CA MET A 774 17.56 -10.86 -2.23
C MET A 774 18.47 -10.78 -1.01
N LEU A 775 17.95 -10.31 0.13
CA LEU A 775 18.74 -9.99 1.32
C LEU A 775 18.41 -10.96 2.45
N LEU A 776 19.44 -11.62 3.00
CA LEU A 776 19.34 -12.61 4.09
C LEU A 776 18.39 -13.78 3.80
N GLN A 777 18.09 -14.05 2.52
CA GLN A 777 17.05 -15.00 2.11
C GLN A 777 15.66 -14.69 2.70
N PHE A 778 15.41 -13.46 3.16
CA PHE A 778 14.20 -13.06 3.86
C PHE A 778 13.52 -11.82 3.27
N TYR A 779 14.31 -10.85 2.81
CA TYR A 779 13.81 -9.60 2.24
C TYR A 779 13.94 -9.62 0.71
N ASP A 780 12.88 -9.21 0.02
CA ASP A 780 12.90 -9.02 -1.43
C ASP A 780 13.35 -7.59 -1.83
N GLN A 781 13.24 -7.27 -3.12
CA GLN A 781 13.63 -5.96 -3.65
C GLN A 781 12.72 -4.83 -3.17
N HIS A 782 11.43 -5.14 -2.96
CA HIS A 782 10.44 -4.18 -2.48
C HIS A 782 10.64 -3.89 -0.99
N ASP A 783 11.04 -4.90 -0.21
CA ASP A 783 11.46 -4.73 1.19
C ASP A 783 12.67 -3.82 1.33
N VAL A 784 13.66 -3.96 0.46
CA VAL A 784 14.83 -3.08 0.43
C VAL A 784 14.43 -1.66 0.02
N TRP A 785 13.46 -1.51 -0.88
CA TRP A 785 12.87 -0.20 -1.19
C TRP A 785 12.30 0.45 0.08
N HIS A 786 11.48 -0.24 0.87
CA HIS A 786 10.94 0.28 2.14
C HIS A 786 12.05 0.78 3.09
N PHE A 787 13.16 0.05 3.21
CA PHE A 787 14.27 0.48 4.06
C PHE A 787 14.95 1.76 3.57
N LEU A 788 15.17 1.85 2.26
CA LEU A 788 15.85 2.99 1.64
C LEU A 788 14.95 4.23 1.58
N SER A 789 13.67 4.08 1.24
CA SER A 789 12.70 5.18 1.20
C SER A 789 12.40 5.72 2.60
N ALA A 790 12.29 4.88 3.63
CA ALA A 790 12.16 5.32 5.01
C ALA A 790 13.34 6.18 5.46
N THR A 791 14.56 5.73 5.13
CA THR A 791 15.79 6.48 5.38
C THR A 791 15.79 7.80 4.62
N ALA A 792 15.43 7.79 3.34
CA ALA A 792 15.42 8.97 2.49
C ALA A 792 14.38 10.02 2.94
N LEU A 793 13.18 9.60 3.36
CA LEU A 793 12.16 10.48 3.93
C LEU A 793 12.62 11.10 5.26
N PHE A 794 13.19 10.29 6.16
CA PHE A 794 13.74 10.79 7.42
C PHE A 794 14.81 11.87 7.19
N LEU A 795 15.75 11.61 6.28
CA LEU A 795 16.77 12.58 5.90
C LEU A 795 16.15 13.83 5.27
N SER A 796 15.13 13.67 4.43
CA SER A 796 14.38 14.79 3.84
C SER A 796 13.71 15.66 4.91
N PHE A 797 13.17 15.05 5.96
CA PHE A 797 12.61 15.79 7.09
C PHE A 797 13.70 16.48 7.93
N MET A 798 14.87 15.84 8.11
CA MET A 798 16.04 16.47 8.74
C MET A 798 16.53 17.69 7.95
N ILE A 799 16.47 17.66 6.62
CA ILE A 799 16.73 18.84 5.77
C ILE A 799 15.75 19.95 6.17
N LEU A 800 14.44 19.69 6.11
CA LEU A 800 13.43 20.70 6.46
C LEU A 800 13.55 21.23 7.90
N LEU A 801 14.03 20.42 8.83
CA LEU A 801 14.24 20.81 10.23
C LEU A 801 15.47 21.71 10.43
N THR A 802 16.51 21.57 9.59
CA THR A 802 17.83 22.23 9.78
C THR A 802 18.21 23.24 8.71
N LEU A 803 17.48 23.30 7.59
CA LEU A 803 17.82 24.12 6.42
C LEU A 803 17.88 25.63 6.71
N ASP A 804 17.12 26.11 7.69
CA ASP A 804 17.07 27.53 8.08
C ASP A 804 17.82 27.83 9.40
N ASP A 805 18.67 26.92 9.86
CA ASP A 805 19.45 27.11 11.09
C ASP A 805 20.46 28.27 10.98
N ASP A 806 20.83 28.68 9.76
CA ASP A 806 21.70 29.83 9.51
C ASP A 806 21.04 31.17 9.88
N LEU A 807 19.71 31.22 9.91
CA LEU A 807 18.94 32.44 10.13
C LEU A 807 18.57 32.68 11.61
N VAL A 808 18.85 31.75 12.51
CA VAL A 808 18.39 31.80 13.92
C VAL A 808 18.77 33.11 14.63
N ARG A 809 19.91 33.70 14.28
CA ARG A 809 20.42 34.97 14.87
C ARG A 809 20.27 36.18 13.94
N THR A 810 19.55 36.04 12.83
CA THR A 810 19.34 37.11 11.85
C THR A 810 18.07 37.88 12.19
N PRO A 811 18.10 39.22 12.30
CA PRO A 811 16.90 40.03 12.47
C PRO A 811 15.86 39.78 11.37
N ARG A 812 14.57 39.65 11.73
CA ARG A 812 13.46 39.30 10.83
C ARG A 812 13.21 40.31 9.72
N ASP A 813 13.54 41.57 9.96
CA ASP A 813 13.49 42.68 9.00
C ASP A 813 14.56 42.55 7.90
N LYS A 814 15.51 41.62 8.04
CA LYS A 814 16.56 41.32 7.05
C LYS A 814 16.36 39.99 6.34
N ILE A 815 15.36 39.20 6.73
CA ILE A 815 15.07 37.90 6.12
C ILE A 815 14.05 38.10 5.00
N PRO A 816 14.44 37.95 3.72
CA PRO A 816 13.52 38.17 2.60
C PRO A 816 12.46 37.06 2.51
N VAL A 817 11.28 37.44 2.02
CA VAL A 817 10.18 36.52 1.68
C VAL A 817 10.19 36.31 0.17
N PHE A 818 10.24 35.05 -0.26
CA PHE A 818 10.23 34.63 -1.66
C PHE A 818 9.24 33.52 -1.92
#